data_AF-Q765H6-F1
#
_entry.id   AF-Q765H6-F1
#
_cell.length_a   1.000
_cell.length_b   1.000
_cell.length_c   1.000
_cell.angle_alpha   90.00
_cell.angle_beta   90.00
_cell.angle_gamma   90.00
#
_symmetry.space_group_name_H-M   'P 1'
#
loop_
_entity.id
_entity.type
_entity.pdbx_description
1 polymer ?
#
loop_
_entity_poly.entity_id
_entity_poly.type
_entity_poly.pdbx_seq_one_letter_code
_entity_poly.pdbx_strand_id
1 'polypeptide(L)'
;MITVNPDGKIMVRRCLVTLRPFRLFVLGIGFFTLCFLMTSLGGQFSARRLGDSPFTIRTEVPGSPESRGALRKMSDLLELMVKRMDMLARLENSSELHRTASVAHLAADRLTPGASLIERIQAIAQNVSDIAVKVDQILRHSLILHSKVSEGRRDQCEAPSDPKFPDCSGKVEWMRARWTSDPCYAFFGVDGTECSFLIYLSEVEWFCPPLPWRNQTAARTAPKSLPRVQAVFRSNLSHLLELMGSGKESLIFMKKRTRRFTAQWTKAAKYLAQKLGDIRRDQKQILVHIGFLTEESGDVFSPRVLKGGPLGEMVQWADILAALYVLGHSLRITVSLKELQSNLGVPPGRGNCPLTVPLPFDLIYTDYHGLQQMKQHMGLSFKKYRCRIRVIDTFGTEPAYNHEEYATLHGYRTNWGYWNLNPKQFMTMFPHTPDNSFMGFVSEELNETEKQLIKDGKASNMAVVYGKEASIWKLQGKEKFLAVLNKYMEIHGTVYYESQRPPEVPAFVKNHGLLPQPEFQQLLRKAKLFIGFGFPYEGPAPLEAIANGCIFLQSRFSPPHSSLNHEFFRGKPTSREVFSQHPYAENFIGKPHVWTVDYNNSDEFETAIKAIMNTQVDPYLPYEYTCAGMLERINAYIQHQDFCVGPSPLPPGASTAQSPFVLAPNATHLEWAQNISSVPGAWPPTHSLRAWLAAPGRACTDACLDHGLICEPSFFPFLNSQNSFLKLQVPCDSTEWEMHHLYPAFAQPGQECYLQKEPLLFSCAGASTKYQRLCPCRDFRKGQVALCQGCL
;
A
#
# COMPACT_ATOMS: atom_id res chain seq x y z
N MET A 1 -22.51 52.37 -31.36
CA MET A 1 -21.74 53.62 -31.17
C MET A 1 -20.99 53.53 -29.84
N ILE A 2 -19.75 54.03 -29.77
CA ILE A 2 -19.08 54.69 -28.61
C ILE A 2 -19.20 53.99 -27.22
N THR A 3 -18.19 53.45 -26.51
CA THR A 3 -16.69 53.46 -26.49
C THR A 3 -16.02 54.75 -25.92
N VAL A 4 -15.08 54.74 -24.94
CA VAL A 4 -14.45 53.62 -24.18
C VAL A 4 -13.67 54.16 -22.94
N ASN A 5 -13.66 53.42 -21.81
CA ASN A 5 -12.60 53.44 -20.75
C ASN A 5 -12.45 54.77 -19.89
N PRO A 6 -11.42 54.98 -19.02
CA PRO A 6 -11.66 54.89 -17.57
C PRO A 6 -10.97 55.94 -16.65
N ASP A 7 -10.99 55.65 -15.34
CA ASP A 7 -10.09 56.10 -14.25
C ASP A 7 -10.03 57.59 -13.84
N GLY A 8 -10.43 57.84 -12.59
CA GLY A 8 -10.18 59.09 -11.86
C GLY A 8 -10.12 58.87 -10.35
N LYS A 9 -8.90 58.93 -9.76
CA LYS A 9 -8.67 58.77 -8.32
C LYS A 9 -8.39 60.11 -7.64
N ILE A 10 -8.87 60.28 -6.40
CA ILE A 10 -8.53 61.41 -5.51
C ILE A 10 -8.02 60.86 -4.16
N MET A 11 -7.09 61.57 -3.52
CA MET A 11 -6.33 61.14 -2.33
C MET A 11 -6.53 62.04 -1.09
N VAL A 12 -6.47 61.43 0.10
CA VAL A 12 -6.12 62.08 1.39
C VAL A 12 -5.27 61.04 2.17
N ARG A 13 -3.94 61.20 2.39
CA ARG A 13 -3.24 61.92 3.50
C ARG A 13 -3.71 61.51 4.91
N ARG A 14 -2.87 61.35 5.97
CA ARG A 14 -1.40 61.22 6.18
C ARG A 14 -1.23 60.79 7.67
N CYS A 15 -0.48 59.75 8.05
CA CYS A 15 0.90 59.76 8.58
C CYS A 15 1.21 58.32 9.07
N LEU A 16 2.35 57.66 8.80
CA LEU A 16 3.74 57.91 9.23
C LEU A 16 4.03 57.64 10.73
N VAL A 17 4.20 56.35 11.05
CA VAL A 17 5.26 55.85 11.96
C VAL A 17 5.91 54.63 11.29
N THR A 18 7.21 54.41 11.49
CA THR A 18 8.02 53.44 10.71
C THR A 18 8.40 52.17 11.48
N LEU A 19 8.14 50.99 10.90
CA LEU A 19 8.78 49.72 11.31
C LEU A 19 8.96 48.77 10.12
N ARG A 20 10.21 48.42 9.78
CA ARG A 20 10.57 47.53 8.66
C ARG A 20 10.97 46.13 9.13
N PRO A 21 10.01 45.20 9.34
CA PRO A 21 10.30 43.80 9.00
C PRO A 21 9.16 43.05 8.27
N PHE A 22 7.92 43.57 8.27
CA PHE A 22 6.72 42.77 8.00
C PHE A 22 6.58 42.18 6.57
N ARG A 23 7.29 42.71 5.56
CA ARG A 23 7.17 42.22 4.17
C ARG A 23 7.75 40.82 3.94
N LEU A 24 8.69 40.36 4.76
CA LEU A 24 9.20 38.98 4.66
C LEU A 24 8.24 37.95 5.26
N PHE A 25 7.43 38.34 6.26
CA PHE A 25 6.51 37.41 6.92
C PHE A 25 5.30 37.08 6.04
N VAL A 26 4.75 38.07 5.34
CA VAL A 26 3.64 37.89 4.39
C VAL A 26 4.06 37.05 3.17
N LEU A 27 5.29 37.23 2.66
CA LEU A 27 5.84 36.38 1.60
C LEU A 27 6.12 34.94 2.09
N GLY A 28 6.62 34.78 3.32
CA GLY A 28 6.85 33.45 3.92
C GLY A 28 5.56 32.64 4.11
N ILE A 29 4.51 33.27 4.66
CA ILE A 29 3.19 32.64 4.79
C ILE A 29 2.59 32.37 3.40
N GLY A 30 2.66 33.34 2.48
CA GLY A 30 2.18 33.15 1.11
C GLY A 30 2.85 31.98 0.39
N PHE A 31 4.16 31.80 0.55
CA PHE A 31 4.90 30.66 0.00
C PHE A 31 4.50 29.34 0.66
N PHE A 32 4.37 29.27 1.99
CA PHE A 32 3.91 28.06 2.67
C PHE A 32 2.49 27.67 2.29
N THR A 33 1.54 28.61 2.25
CA THR A 33 0.16 28.34 1.82
C THR A 33 0.11 27.94 0.34
N LEU A 34 0.92 28.56 -0.53
CA LEU A 34 1.01 28.16 -1.94
C LEU A 34 1.60 26.76 -2.09
N CYS A 35 2.68 26.41 -1.38
CA CYS A 35 3.23 25.06 -1.39
C CYS A 35 2.22 24.04 -0.84
N PHE A 36 1.50 24.36 0.24
CA PHE A 36 0.47 23.47 0.81
C PHE A 36 -0.73 23.28 -0.14
N LEU A 37 -1.09 24.32 -0.91
CA LEU A 37 -2.07 24.22 -1.99
C LEU A 37 -1.53 23.38 -3.16
N MET A 38 -0.28 23.58 -3.59
CA MET A 38 0.34 22.80 -4.67
C MET A 38 0.52 21.31 -4.31
N THR A 39 0.73 20.97 -3.03
CA THR A 39 0.73 19.56 -2.58
C THR A 39 -0.68 19.00 -2.34
N SER A 40 -1.67 19.85 -2.02
CA SER A 40 -3.07 19.43 -1.80
C SER A 40 -3.94 19.41 -3.06
N LEU A 41 -3.51 20.09 -4.14
CA LEU A 41 -4.18 20.20 -5.45
C LEU A 41 -3.26 19.74 -6.60
N GLY A 42 -2.20 18.97 -6.29
CA GLY A 42 -1.12 18.56 -7.20
C GLY A 42 -1.48 17.55 -8.30
N GLY A 43 -2.66 17.68 -8.91
CA GLY A 43 -3.07 16.94 -10.11
C GLY A 43 -3.01 17.75 -11.41
N GLN A 44 -2.88 19.09 -11.30
CA GLN A 44 -2.96 20.04 -12.41
C GLN A 44 -1.86 21.12 -12.29
N PHE A 45 -1.41 21.68 -13.42
CA PHE A 45 -0.33 22.67 -13.54
C PHE A 45 1.12 22.24 -13.20
N SER A 46 1.67 21.29 -13.96
CA SER A 46 2.96 21.54 -14.63
C SER A 46 3.17 20.62 -15.84
N ALA A 47 3.23 21.20 -17.03
CA ALA A 47 3.55 20.49 -18.27
C ALA A 47 4.54 21.32 -19.11
N ARG A 48 5.84 21.24 -18.79
CA ARG A 48 6.99 21.56 -19.66
C ARG A 48 8.33 21.32 -18.96
N ARG A 49 9.19 20.49 -19.57
CA ARG A 49 10.60 20.15 -19.18
C ARG A 49 10.73 19.38 -17.85
N LEU A 50 11.75 18.54 -17.63
CA LEU A 50 12.49 17.60 -18.52
C LEU A 50 13.22 16.59 -17.60
N GLY A 51 13.55 15.39 -18.07
CA GLY A 51 14.48 14.48 -17.38
C GLY A 51 13.88 13.68 -16.23
N ASP A 52 13.88 14.26 -15.02
CA ASP A 52 13.91 13.47 -13.78
C ASP A 52 12.55 12.93 -13.31
N SER A 53 12.53 11.63 -12.98
CA SER A 53 11.48 11.02 -12.17
C SER A 53 11.80 11.27 -10.68
N PRO A 54 10.84 11.71 -9.84
CA PRO A 54 11.09 11.88 -8.40
C PRO A 54 11.34 10.55 -7.67
N PHE A 55 11.22 9.40 -8.35
CA PHE A 55 11.49 8.07 -7.83
C PHE A 55 12.93 7.59 -8.13
N THR A 56 13.64 8.22 -9.09
CA THR A 56 14.99 7.84 -9.51
C THR A 56 16.08 8.71 -8.91
N ILE A 57 16.08 8.88 -7.58
CA ILE A 57 17.21 9.50 -6.87
C ILE A 57 18.34 8.48 -6.73
N ARG A 58 19.12 8.37 -7.80
CA ARG A 58 20.44 7.72 -7.80
C ARG A 58 21.53 8.72 -7.41
N THR A 59 21.31 9.48 -6.33
CA THR A 59 22.37 10.33 -5.76
C THR A 59 23.38 9.46 -5.02
N GLU A 60 24.36 8.98 -5.75
CA GLU A 60 25.72 9.24 -5.30
C GLU A 60 25.81 10.75 -5.05
N VAL A 61 25.95 11.17 -3.80
CA VAL A 61 26.17 12.59 -3.48
C VAL A 61 27.68 12.84 -3.59
N PRO A 62 28.17 13.58 -4.58
CA PRO A 62 29.53 14.11 -4.51
C PRO A 62 29.53 15.09 -3.34
N GLY A 63 30.44 14.91 -2.38
CA GLY A 63 30.47 15.68 -1.14
C GLY A 63 30.91 17.13 -1.32
N SER A 64 30.14 17.94 -2.04
CA SER A 64 30.36 19.39 -2.15
C SER A 64 30.33 20.03 -0.75
N PRO A 65 31.29 20.90 -0.40
CA PRO A 65 31.28 21.68 0.85
C PRO A 65 29.98 22.46 1.08
N GLU A 66 29.26 22.81 0.00
CA GLU A 66 28.01 23.56 0.03
C GLU A 66 26.90 22.82 0.78
N SER A 67 26.92 21.48 0.79
CA SER A 67 25.96 20.65 1.55
C SER A 67 26.05 20.89 3.07
N ARG A 68 27.27 21.04 3.61
CA ARG A 68 27.51 21.46 5.01
C ARG A 68 27.15 22.93 5.21
N GLY A 69 27.34 23.77 4.19
CA GLY A 69 26.90 25.17 4.19
C GLY A 69 25.37 25.32 4.26
N ALA A 70 24.61 24.48 3.57
CA ALA A 70 23.15 24.45 3.63
C ALA A 70 22.63 24.00 4.99
N LEU A 71 23.23 22.95 5.58
CA LEU A 71 22.89 22.49 6.94
C LEU A 71 23.21 23.53 8.02
N ARG A 72 24.36 24.23 7.92
CA ARG A 72 24.64 25.38 8.80
C ARG A 72 23.58 26.47 8.62
N LYS A 73 23.32 26.93 7.39
CA LYS A 73 22.28 27.93 7.12
C LYS A 73 20.90 27.55 7.65
N MET A 74 20.52 26.26 7.63
CA MET A 74 19.28 25.78 8.25
C MET A 74 19.31 25.85 9.78
N SER A 75 20.44 25.48 10.42
CA SER A 75 20.64 25.64 11.87
C SER A 75 20.60 27.12 12.28
N ASP A 76 21.29 27.99 11.54
CA ASP A 76 21.31 29.44 11.77
C ASP A 76 19.90 30.05 11.63
N LEU A 77 19.10 29.57 10.66
CA LEU A 77 17.69 29.94 10.50
C LEU A 77 16.81 29.45 11.64
N LEU A 78 17.03 28.23 12.14
CA LEU A 78 16.33 27.67 13.30
C LEU A 78 16.63 28.50 14.56
N GLU A 79 17.90 28.81 14.81
CA GLU A 79 18.31 29.63 15.95
C GLU A 79 17.76 31.08 15.84
N LEU A 80 17.72 31.64 14.63
CA LEU A 80 17.09 32.94 14.36
C LEU A 80 15.57 32.90 14.58
N MET A 81 14.89 31.79 14.24
CA MET A 81 13.46 31.60 14.50
C MET A 81 13.17 31.47 15.99
N VAL A 82 13.96 30.69 16.74
CA VAL A 82 13.86 30.60 18.21
C VAL A 82 14.08 31.99 18.86
N LYS A 83 15.12 32.73 18.45
CA LYS A 83 15.37 34.09 18.93
C LYS A 83 14.26 35.08 18.58
N ARG A 84 13.53 34.88 17.47
CA ARG A 84 12.35 35.68 17.12
C ARG A 84 11.11 35.28 17.93
N MET A 85 10.90 33.99 18.20
CA MET A 85 9.81 33.54 19.07
C MET A 85 10.00 34.05 20.51
N ASP A 86 11.21 34.03 21.04
CA ASP A 86 11.53 34.58 22.36
C ASP A 86 11.30 36.10 22.42
N MET A 87 11.59 36.83 21.34
CA MET A 87 11.28 38.26 21.24
C MET A 87 9.77 38.54 21.18
N LEU A 88 8.99 37.70 20.48
CA LEU A 88 7.53 37.81 20.41
C LEU A 88 6.87 37.48 21.77
N ALA A 89 7.34 36.44 22.45
CA ALA A 89 6.89 36.09 23.81
C ALA A 89 7.09 37.23 24.82
N ARG A 90 8.24 37.92 24.76
CA ARG A 90 8.52 39.10 25.60
C ARG A 90 7.61 40.30 25.27
N LEU A 91 7.19 40.44 24.01
CA LEU A 91 6.24 41.49 23.60
C LEU A 91 4.83 41.16 24.08
N GLU A 92 4.38 39.91 23.97
CA GLU A 92 3.05 39.47 24.42
C GLU A 92 2.88 39.65 25.94
N ASN A 93 3.86 39.17 26.73
CA ASN A 93 3.89 39.38 28.19
C ASN A 93 3.95 40.86 28.63
N SER A 94 4.35 41.79 27.77
CA SER A 94 4.34 43.23 28.10
C SER A 94 2.99 43.92 27.82
N SER A 95 1.98 43.19 27.33
CA SER A 95 0.69 43.75 26.89
C SER A 95 -0.52 43.44 27.79
N GLU A 96 -0.49 42.41 28.63
CA GLU A 96 -1.67 41.98 29.43
C GLU A 96 -1.95 42.81 30.71
N LEU A 97 -1.07 43.76 31.08
CA LEU A 97 -0.97 44.30 32.44
C LEU A 97 -2.11 45.23 32.93
N HIS A 98 -3.28 45.25 32.27
CA HIS A 98 -4.29 46.30 32.47
C HIS A 98 -5.79 45.91 32.47
N ARG A 99 -6.22 44.63 32.49
CA ARG A 99 -7.67 44.35 32.59
C ARG A 99 -8.13 43.01 33.21
N THR A 100 -8.34 42.98 34.53
CA THR A 100 -9.39 42.21 35.22
C THR A 100 -9.47 42.59 36.71
N ALA A 101 -10.67 42.59 37.32
CA ALA A 101 -10.83 42.87 38.76
C ALA A 101 -12.15 42.28 39.32
N SER A 102 -12.06 41.50 40.42
CA SER A 102 -13.18 40.86 41.17
C SER A 102 -14.00 39.81 40.37
N VAL A 103 -14.64 38.74 40.87
CA VAL A 103 -14.95 38.13 42.20
C VAL A 103 -14.83 36.58 42.00
N ALA A 104 -14.26 35.67 42.80
CA ALA A 104 -13.93 35.50 44.24
C ALA A 104 -15.03 34.79 45.09
N HIS A 105 -14.93 33.53 45.57
CA HIS A 105 -13.81 32.55 45.59
C HIS A 105 -14.15 31.27 44.79
N LEU A 106 -14.21 29.99 45.23
CA LEU A 106 -14.19 29.28 46.53
C LEU A 106 -13.30 27.99 46.44
N ALA A 107 -13.57 26.97 47.27
CA ALA A 107 -12.91 25.64 47.37
C ALA A 107 -12.57 24.98 46.00
N ALA A 108 -11.32 24.57 45.73
CA ALA A 108 -10.56 23.42 46.29
C ALA A 108 -11.07 22.05 45.77
N ASP A 109 -10.24 21.15 45.22
CA ASP A 109 -8.76 21.10 45.18
C ASP A 109 -8.11 21.44 43.83
N ARG A 110 -6.84 21.87 43.87
CA ARG A 110 -5.93 21.96 42.70
C ARG A 110 -4.47 21.74 43.10
N LEU A 111 -3.82 20.72 42.53
CA LEU A 111 -2.36 20.74 42.33
C LEU A 111 -2.03 21.20 40.90
N THR A 112 -1.61 22.47 40.80
CA THR A 112 -0.74 23.03 39.74
C THR A 112 -0.93 22.58 38.27
N PRO A 113 -2.02 23.01 37.60
CA PRO A 113 -2.03 23.15 36.15
C PRO A 113 -1.51 24.53 35.75
N GLY A 114 -0.37 24.64 35.05
CA GLY A 114 0.15 25.99 34.72
C GLY A 114 1.49 26.15 34.00
N ALA A 115 2.02 25.15 33.29
CA ALA A 115 3.15 25.40 32.37
C ALA A 115 2.63 25.97 31.04
N SER A 116 3.01 27.21 30.73
CA SER A 116 2.68 27.92 29.49
C SER A 116 3.17 27.17 28.24
N LEU A 117 2.65 27.53 27.06
CA LEU A 117 3.14 26.94 25.80
C LEU A 117 4.64 27.22 25.59
N ILE A 118 5.11 28.39 26.02
CA ILE A 118 6.52 28.79 25.96
C ILE A 118 7.37 27.94 26.90
N GLU A 119 6.96 27.74 28.15
CA GLU A 119 7.67 26.86 29.09
C GLU A 119 7.67 25.40 28.62
N ARG A 120 6.61 24.93 27.96
CA ARG A 120 6.59 23.59 27.33
C ARG A 120 7.57 23.50 26.17
N ILE A 121 7.64 24.52 25.31
CA ILE A 121 8.60 24.59 24.20
C ILE A 121 10.03 24.68 24.74
N GLN A 122 10.28 25.49 25.77
CA GLN A 122 11.57 25.56 26.45
C GLN A 122 11.94 24.23 27.11
N ALA A 123 11.04 23.58 27.85
CA ALA A 123 11.30 22.27 28.45
C ALA A 123 11.60 21.18 27.41
N ILE A 124 10.91 21.20 26.26
CA ILE A 124 11.23 20.33 25.13
C ILE A 124 12.61 20.67 24.55
N ALA A 125 12.93 21.95 24.33
CA ALA A 125 14.23 22.39 23.82
C ALA A 125 15.39 22.03 24.76
N GLN A 126 15.22 22.25 26.07
CA GLN A 126 16.18 21.88 27.11
C GLN A 126 16.42 20.37 27.11
N ASN A 127 15.34 19.57 27.11
CA ASN A 127 15.45 18.11 27.13
C ASN A 127 16.07 17.55 25.83
N VAL A 128 15.75 18.13 24.66
CA VAL A 128 16.43 17.81 23.39
C VAL A 128 17.92 18.19 23.45
N SER A 129 18.27 19.32 24.07
CA SER A 129 19.67 19.75 24.26
C SER A 129 20.42 18.83 25.23
N ASP A 130 19.82 18.46 26.36
CA ASP A 130 20.36 17.49 27.32
C ASP A 130 20.52 16.09 26.71
N ILE A 131 19.60 15.67 25.85
CA ILE A 131 19.72 14.43 25.06
C ILE A 131 20.89 14.55 24.06
N ALA A 132 21.03 15.68 23.35
CA ALA A 132 22.15 15.90 22.44
C ALA A 132 23.51 15.91 23.16
N VAL A 133 23.60 16.58 24.32
CA VAL A 133 24.79 16.57 25.18
C VAL A 133 25.07 15.18 25.74
N LYS A 134 24.05 14.41 26.15
CA LYS A 134 24.23 13.02 26.59
C LYS A 134 24.66 12.10 25.44
N VAL A 135 24.15 12.28 24.22
CA VAL A 135 24.59 11.52 23.04
C VAL A 135 26.04 11.86 22.69
N ASP A 136 26.43 13.14 22.70
CA ASP A 136 27.83 13.55 22.51
C ASP A 136 28.74 13.06 23.66
N GLN A 137 28.28 13.08 24.92
CA GLN A 137 29.01 12.48 26.03
C GLN A 137 29.15 10.96 25.91
N ILE A 138 28.13 10.24 25.43
CA ILE A 138 28.19 8.79 25.18
C ILE A 138 29.17 8.49 24.05
N LEU A 139 29.13 9.25 22.95
CA LEU A 139 30.08 9.15 21.84
C LEU A 139 31.51 9.48 22.28
N ARG A 140 31.71 10.50 23.11
CA ARG A 140 33.03 10.81 23.70
C ARG A 140 33.45 9.73 24.70
N HIS A 141 32.54 9.16 25.50
CA HIS A 141 32.89 8.08 26.43
C HIS A 141 33.27 6.80 25.69
N SER A 142 32.61 6.42 24.60
CA SER A 142 33.06 5.27 23.79
C SER A 142 34.42 5.53 23.14
N LEU A 143 34.65 6.73 22.58
CA LEU A 143 35.96 7.13 22.05
C LEU A 143 37.06 7.14 23.14
N ILE A 144 36.79 7.65 24.33
CA ILE A 144 37.77 7.79 25.42
C ILE A 144 38.02 6.45 26.13
N LEU A 145 37.00 5.61 26.35
CA LEU A 145 37.17 4.28 26.94
C LEU A 145 37.97 3.34 26.02
N HIS A 146 37.88 3.49 24.70
CA HIS A 146 38.70 2.74 23.74
C HIS A 146 40.09 3.35 23.47
N SER A 147 40.39 4.55 24.00
CA SER A 147 41.71 5.17 23.85
C SER A 147 42.81 4.55 24.72
N LYS A 148 42.45 3.86 25.82
CA LYS A 148 43.42 3.30 26.79
C LYS A 148 43.74 1.80 26.64
N VAL A 149 43.52 1.23 25.45
CA VAL A 149 43.92 -0.16 25.13
C VAL A 149 44.71 -0.20 23.82
N SER A 150 45.99 -0.60 23.93
CA SER A 150 46.95 -0.85 22.84
C SER A 150 47.15 0.29 21.82
N GLU A 151 47.89 1.31 22.23
CA GLU A 151 48.88 1.93 21.35
C GLU A 151 49.97 0.88 21.02
N GLY A 152 50.47 0.83 19.77
CA GLY A 152 51.62 0.00 19.39
C GLY A 152 51.44 -0.99 18.21
N ARG A 153 50.27 -1.10 17.56
CA ARG A 153 50.10 -1.99 16.38
C ARG A 153 48.98 -1.62 15.39
N ARG A 154 48.55 -0.35 15.32
CA ARG A 154 47.28 0.05 14.68
C ARG A 154 47.32 0.34 13.17
N ASP A 155 48.48 0.55 12.56
CA ASP A 155 48.60 0.98 11.15
C ASP A 155 49.29 -0.06 10.24
N GLN A 156 48.91 -1.34 10.34
CA GLN A 156 49.47 -2.45 9.54
C GLN A 156 48.39 -3.25 8.79
N CYS A 157 47.41 -2.55 8.20
CA CYS A 157 46.40 -3.15 7.35
C CYS A 157 46.39 -2.47 5.98
N GLU A 158 46.66 -3.23 4.93
CA GLU A 158 46.55 -2.80 3.53
C GLU A 158 45.35 -3.51 2.88
N ALA A 159 44.70 -2.86 1.91
CA ALA A 159 43.57 -3.46 1.18
C ALA A 159 43.97 -4.73 0.39
N PRO A 160 43.40 -5.91 0.70
CA PRO A 160 43.79 -7.16 0.05
C PRO A 160 43.23 -7.26 -1.36
N SER A 161 44.11 -7.54 -2.33
CA SER A 161 43.74 -7.80 -3.72
C SER A 161 43.36 -9.27 -3.93
N ASP A 162 42.24 -9.72 -3.35
CA ASP A 162 41.68 -11.07 -3.54
C ASP A 162 40.69 -11.08 -4.73
N PRO A 163 40.91 -11.88 -5.80
CA PRO A 163 39.97 -12.02 -6.92
C PRO A 163 38.54 -12.45 -6.54
N LYS A 164 38.32 -13.01 -5.34
CA LYS A 164 36.98 -13.35 -4.81
C LYS A 164 36.24 -12.14 -4.24
N PHE A 165 36.94 -11.03 -4.00
CA PHE A 165 36.43 -9.80 -3.40
C PHE A 165 36.84 -8.57 -4.24
N PRO A 166 36.46 -8.52 -5.54
CA PRO A 166 36.96 -7.52 -6.48
C PRO A 166 36.62 -6.07 -6.09
N ASP A 167 35.51 -5.86 -5.37
CA ASP A 167 35.08 -4.53 -4.90
C ASP A 167 35.85 -4.04 -3.67
N CYS A 168 36.67 -4.88 -3.02
CA CYS A 168 37.26 -4.59 -1.71
C CYS A 168 38.12 -3.32 -1.72
N SER A 169 39.08 -3.23 -2.63
CA SER A 169 40.03 -2.11 -2.71
C SER A 169 39.33 -0.78 -3.00
N GLY A 170 38.44 -0.75 -4.00
CA GLY A 170 37.63 0.42 -4.33
C GLY A 170 36.71 0.87 -3.19
N LYS A 171 36.21 -0.07 -2.38
CA LYS A 171 35.43 0.26 -1.17
C LYS A 171 36.29 0.73 0.01
N VAL A 172 37.51 0.21 0.20
CA VAL A 172 38.45 0.76 1.20
C VAL A 172 38.82 2.20 0.84
N GLU A 173 39.06 2.49 -0.44
CA GLU A 173 39.28 3.85 -0.92
C GLU A 173 38.04 4.75 -0.75
N TRP A 174 36.85 4.24 -1.07
CA TRP A 174 35.59 4.96 -0.81
C TRP A 174 35.43 5.29 0.67
N MET A 175 35.71 4.34 1.57
CA MET A 175 35.66 4.55 3.02
C MET A 175 36.69 5.60 3.46
N ARG A 176 37.94 5.52 2.99
CA ARG A 176 39.00 6.50 3.25
C ARG A 176 38.55 7.93 2.90
N ALA A 177 37.78 8.11 1.84
CA ALA A 177 37.24 9.40 1.43
C ALA A 177 35.89 9.80 2.06
N ARG A 178 35.03 8.84 2.48
CA ARG A 178 33.59 9.10 2.75
C ARG A 178 33.01 8.42 4.00
N TRP A 179 33.78 7.74 4.84
CA TRP A 179 33.23 7.08 6.05
C TRP A 179 32.52 8.04 7.04
N THR A 180 32.85 9.34 7.03
CA THR A 180 32.15 10.35 7.85
C THR A 180 30.84 10.89 7.23
N SER A 181 30.37 10.30 6.12
CA SER A 181 29.14 10.71 5.43
C SER A 181 27.84 10.25 6.11
N ASP A 182 27.93 9.23 6.95
CA ASP A 182 26.83 8.63 7.73
C ASP A 182 27.38 8.20 9.11
N PRO A 183 26.80 8.63 10.25
CA PRO A 183 27.29 8.22 11.56
C PRO A 183 27.16 6.71 11.84
N CYS A 184 26.44 5.96 11.00
CA CYS A 184 26.35 4.50 11.15
C CYS A 184 27.72 3.80 11.05
N TYR A 185 28.66 4.34 10.26
CA TYR A 185 30.01 3.77 10.15
C TYR A 185 30.76 3.87 11.49
N ALA A 186 30.68 5.03 12.15
CA ALA A 186 31.23 5.23 13.49
C ALA A 186 30.55 4.33 14.54
N PHE A 187 29.24 4.12 14.42
CA PHE A 187 28.49 3.18 15.28
C PHE A 187 28.97 1.73 15.14
N PHE A 188 29.36 1.30 13.94
CA PHE A 188 30.00 0.00 13.70
C PHE A 188 31.50 -0.05 14.05
N GLY A 189 32.05 1.00 14.67
CA GLY A 189 33.45 1.04 15.12
C GLY A 189 34.46 1.44 14.05
N VAL A 190 34.03 2.08 12.96
CA VAL A 190 34.95 2.76 12.03
C VAL A 190 35.50 4.01 12.71
N ASP A 191 36.82 4.08 12.89
CA ASP A 191 37.53 5.18 13.55
C ASP A 191 38.33 6.07 12.58
N GLY A 192 38.47 5.63 11.32
CA GLY A 192 39.23 6.31 10.28
C GLY A 192 40.56 5.62 9.93
N THR A 193 40.98 4.59 10.69
CA THR A 193 42.11 3.73 10.33
C THR A 193 41.75 2.77 9.19
N GLU A 194 42.72 2.38 8.37
CA GLU A 194 42.51 1.40 7.29
C GLU A 194 42.11 0.02 7.82
N CYS A 195 42.63 -0.35 8.99
CA CYS A 195 42.17 -1.52 9.73
C CYS A 195 40.67 -1.46 10.03
N SER A 196 40.14 -0.31 10.49
CA SER A 196 38.70 -0.16 10.77
C SER A 196 37.84 -0.24 9.51
N PHE A 197 38.30 0.28 8.37
CA PHE A 197 37.63 0.13 7.08
C PHE A 197 37.55 -1.34 6.66
N LEU A 198 38.66 -2.08 6.80
CA LEU A 198 38.73 -3.49 6.43
C LEU A 198 37.90 -4.38 7.38
N ILE A 199 37.87 -4.07 8.67
CA ILE A 199 36.97 -4.72 9.64
C ILE A 199 35.52 -4.54 9.20
N TYR A 200 35.08 -3.30 8.96
CA TYR A 200 33.72 -3.01 8.55
C TYR A 200 33.37 -3.67 7.19
N LEU A 201 34.24 -3.55 6.19
CA LEU A 201 33.99 -4.10 4.86
C LEU A 201 34.06 -5.63 4.80
N SER A 202 34.72 -6.31 5.75
CA SER A 202 34.76 -7.78 5.80
C SER A 202 33.75 -8.41 6.76
N GLU A 203 33.53 -7.83 7.94
CA GLU A 203 32.64 -8.38 8.96
C GLU A 203 31.18 -7.90 8.80
N VAL A 204 30.97 -6.67 8.33
CA VAL A 204 29.66 -5.99 8.31
C VAL A 204 29.05 -5.90 6.91
N GLU A 205 29.79 -5.51 5.87
CA GLU A 205 29.28 -5.47 4.49
C GLU A 205 29.70 -6.65 3.59
N TRP A 206 30.72 -7.43 3.98
CA TRP A 206 31.24 -8.61 3.24
C TRP A 206 31.81 -8.34 1.83
N PHE A 207 32.26 -7.12 1.55
CA PHE A 207 33.00 -6.76 0.33
C PHE A 207 34.50 -7.07 0.39
N CYS A 208 35.05 -7.39 1.56
CA CYS A 208 36.45 -7.78 1.77
C CYS A 208 36.56 -9.15 2.46
N PRO A 209 37.69 -9.88 2.31
CA PRO A 209 37.93 -11.12 3.04
C PRO A 209 38.12 -10.86 4.56
N PRO A 210 37.67 -11.76 5.45
CA PRO A 210 37.89 -11.63 6.90
C PRO A 210 39.38 -11.60 7.29
N LEU A 211 39.74 -10.72 8.22
CA LEU A 211 41.14 -10.45 8.59
C LEU A 211 41.75 -11.61 9.42
N PRO A 212 42.90 -12.21 9.03
CA PRO A 212 43.39 -13.45 9.63
C PRO A 212 43.64 -13.44 11.15
N TRP A 213 44.05 -12.30 11.71
CA TRP A 213 44.31 -12.15 13.15
C TRP A 213 43.03 -11.94 13.98
N ARG A 214 41.88 -11.66 13.34
CA ARG A 214 40.59 -11.63 14.02
C ARG A 214 40.02 -13.05 14.06
N ASN A 215 40.48 -13.77 15.08
CA ASN A 215 40.04 -15.10 15.52
C ASN A 215 38.85 -15.68 14.75
N GLN A 216 39.13 -16.61 13.83
CA GLN A 216 38.13 -17.38 13.09
C GLN A 216 37.19 -18.20 13.99
N THR A 217 37.48 -18.29 15.30
CA THR A 217 36.59 -18.75 16.36
C THR A 217 35.33 -17.89 16.55
N ALA A 218 35.24 -16.71 15.94
CA ALA A 218 33.97 -16.07 15.57
C ALA A 218 33.26 -16.81 14.41
N ALA A 219 33.38 -18.13 14.37
CA ALA A 219 32.71 -19.01 13.43
C ALA A 219 31.21 -18.79 13.60
N ARG A 220 30.58 -18.19 12.58
CA ARG A 220 29.18 -17.73 12.61
C ARG A 220 28.28 -18.86 13.10
N THR A 221 27.92 -18.86 14.38
CA THR A 221 26.75 -19.57 14.87
C THR A 221 25.57 -19.00 14.12
N ALA A 222 25.13 -19.71 13.08
CA ALA A 222 23.88 -19.42 12.39
C ALA A 222 22.82 -19.23 13.49
N PRO A 223 22.18 -18.05 13.58
CA PRO A 223 21.43 -17.66 14.76
C PRO A 223 20.41 -18.75 15.06
N LYS A 224 20.59 -19.44 16.20
CA LYS A 224 19.90 -20.71 16.51
C LYS A 224 18.43 -20.52 16.23
N SER A 225 17.90 -21.24 15.24
CA SER A 225 16.52 -21.06 14.79
C SER A 225 15.61 -21.18 16.00
N LEU A 226 14.92 -20.10 16.35
CA LEU A 226 14.07 -20.07 17.53
C LEU A 226 13.12 -21.28 17.49
N PRO A 227 12.86 -21.96 18.62
CA PRO A 227 12.02 -23.16 18.63
C PRO A 227 10.70 -22.89 17.90
N ARG A 228 10.36 -23.74 16.93
CA ARG A 228 9.18 -23.57 16.05
C ARG A 228 7.89 -23.75 16.84
N VAL A 229 7.46 -22.69 17.53
CA VAL A 229 6.17 -22.59 18.21
C VAL A 229 5.07 -22.86 17.19
N GLN A 230 4.10 -23.69 17.54
CA GLN A 230 2.97 -23.97 16.66
C GLN A 230 1.92 -22.85 16.74
N ALA A 231 1.35 -22.48 15.59
CA ALA A 231 0.33 -21.45 15.49
C ALA A 231 -1.03 -21.98 15.96
N VAL A 232 -1.42 -21.60 17.18
CA VAL A 232 -2.73 -21.93 17.76
C VAL A 232 -3.74 -20.82 17.46
N PHE A 233 -4.94 -21.19 17.01
CA PHE A 233 -6.01 -20.24 16.73
C PHE A 233 -6.42 -19.44 17.97
N ARG A 234 -6.64 -18.12 17.80
CA ARG A 234 -7.00 -17.21 18.91
C ARG A 234 -8.44 -16.71 18.79
N SER A 235 -9.23 -16.93 19.84
CA SER A 235 -10.59 -16.39 20.00
C SER A 235 -10.63 -15.04 20.71
N ASN A 236 -9.76 -14.81 21.70
CA ASN A 236 -9.74 -13.56 22.47
C ASN A 236 -8.87 -12.49 21.78
N LEU A 237 -9.51 -11.45 21.24
CA LEU A 237 -8.87 -10.33 20.55
C LEU A 237 -8.36 -9.22 21.48
N SER A 238 -8.49 -9.33 22.80
CA SER A 238 -8.14 -8.24 23.74
C SER A 238 -6.69 -7.76 23.60
N HIS A 239 -5.73 -8.68 23.54
CA HIS A 239 -4.31 -8.34 23.35
C HIS A 239 -4.02 -7.75 21.95
N LEU A 240 -4.75 -8.14 20.90
CA LEU A 240 -4.67 -7.45 19.61
C LEU A 240 -5.13 -5.98 19.74
N LEU A 241 -6.23 -5.77 20.45
CA LEU A 241 -6.80 -4.45 20.71
C LEU A 241 -5.93 -3.60 21.64
N GLU A 242 -4.95 -4.17 22.32
CA GLU A 242 -3.86 -3.46 23.00
C GLU A 242 -2.73 -3.13 22.02
N LEU A 243 -2.19 -4.13 21.31
CA LEU A 243 -1.12 -4.00 20.32
C LEU A 243 -1.39 -2.95 19.23
N MET A 244 -2.65 -2.68 18.89
CA MET A 244 -3.08 -1.69 17.88
C MET A 244 -2.83 -0.21 18.27
N GLY A 245 -2.18 0.10 19.41
CA GLY A 245 -1.80 1.48 19.79
C GLY A 245 -2.99 2.39 20.13
N SER A 246 -2.78 3.69 20.33
CA SER A 246 -3.87 4.64 20.64
C SER A 246 -3.55 6.07 20.19
N GLY A 247 -4.49 7.01 20.38
CA GLY A 247 -4.29 8.44 20.12
C GLY A 247 -4.71 8.91 18.72
N LYS A 248 -4.77 8.02 17.72
CA LYS A 248 -5.24 8.34 16.35
C LYS A 248 -6.66 7.82 16.11
N GLU A 249 -7.52 8.62 15.50
CA GLU A 249 -8.93 8.28 15.21
C GLU A 249 -9.06 7.09 14.25
N SER A 250 -8.12 6.92 13.32
CA SER A 250 -7.96 5.72 12.49
C SER A 250 -7.85 4.45 13.34
N LEU A 251 -6.98 4.43 14.35
CA LEU A 251 -6.80 3.30 15.26
C LEU A 251 -8.02 3.08 16.14
N ILE A 252 -8.71 4.15 16.56
CA ILE A 252 -9.98 4.07 17.31
C ILE A 252 -11.08 3.42 16.45
N PHE A 253 -11.21 3.83 15.18
CA PHE A 253 -12.11 3.22 14.21
C PHE A 253 -11.79 1.73 13.99
N MET A 254 -10.52 1.40 13.73
CA MET A 254 -10.07 0.03 13.52
C MET A 254 -10.38 -0.85 14.75
N LYS A 255 -10.07 -0.39 15.97
CA LYS A 255 -10.41 -1.11 17.22
C LYS A 255 -11.92 -1.31 17.40
N LYS A 256 -12.74 -0.29 17.10
CA LYS A 256 -14.21 -0.40 17.16
C LYS A 256 -14.71 -1.48 16.18
N ARG A 257 -14.17 -1.52 14.96
CA ARG A 257 -14.47 -2.54 13.94
C ARG A 257 -14.04 -3.95 14.38
N THR A 258 -12.78 -4.13 14.78
CA THR A 258 -12.24 -5.42 15.24
C THR A 258 -13.03 -5.97 16.44
N ARG A 259 -13.40 -5.12 17.41
CA ARG A 259 -14.28 -5.49 18.54
C ARG A 259 -15.63 -6.02 18.05
N ARG A 260 -16.30 -5.30 17.15
CA ARG A 260 -17.63 -5.68 16.62
C ARG A 260 -17.63 -7.07 15.97
N PHE A 261 -16.57 -7.44 15.25
CA PHE A 261 -16.49 -8.73 14.56
C PHE A 261 -15.87 -9.87 15.39
N THR A 262 -15.55 -9.67 16.67
CA THR A 262 -14.92 -10.70 17.55
C THR A 262 -15.65 -12.06 17.51
N ALA A 263 -16.99 -12.05 17.51
CA ALA A 263 -17.79 -13.27 17.45
C ALA A 263 -17.70 -13.99 16.09
N GLN A 264 -17.72 -13.24 14.98
CA GLN A 264 -17.61 -13.78 13.62
C GLN A 264 -16.20 -14.33 13.37
N TRP A 265 -15.15 -13.61 13.76
CA TRP A 265 -13.77 -14.11 13.75
C TRP A 265 -13.60 -15.37 14.59
N THR A 266 -14.20 -15.45 15.79
CA THR A 266 -14.15 -16.65 16.65
C THR A 266 -14.87 -17.85 16.03
N LYS A 267 -16.02 -17.64 15.39
CA LYS A 267 -16.77 -18.68 14.67
C LYS A 267 -15.95 -19.19 13.47
N ALA A 268 -15.40 -18.28 12.68
CA ALA A 268 -14.55 -18.58 11.53
C ALA A 268 -13.27 -19.33 11.92
N ALA A 269 -12.63 -18.97 13.04
CA ALA A 269 -11.47 -19.65 13.58
C ALA A 269 -11.74 -21.12 13.91
N LYS A 270 -12.88 -21.39 14.59
CA LYS A 270 -13.31 -22.76 14.91
C LYS A 270 -13.59 -23.58 13.65
N TYR A 271 -14.29 -23.00 12.68
CA TYR A 271 -14.58 -23.64 11.40
C TYR A 271 -13.32 -23.96 10.59
N LEU A 272 -12.36 -23.03 10.48
CA LEU A 272 -11.11 -23.27 9.79
C LEU A 272 -10.22 -24.28 10.53
N ALA A 273 -10.20 -24.27 11.87
CA ALA A 273 -9.50 -25.28 12.66
C ALA A 273 -10.06 -26.69 12.40
N GLN A 274 -11.39 -26.85 12.38
CA GLN A 274 -12.03 -28.12 12.02
C GLN A 274 -11.70 -28.55 10.57
N LYS A 275 -11.67 -27.61 9.63
CA LYS A 275 -11.35 -27.88 8.22
C LYS A 275 -9.89 -28.27 7.98
N LEU A 276 -8.95 -27.74 8.76
CA LEU A 276 -7.52 -28.05 8.65
C LEU A 276 -7.11 -29.33 9.41
N GLY A 277 -7.92 -29.81 10.35
CA GLY A 277 -7.61 -31.02 11.14
C GLY A 277 -6.24 -30.93 11.82
N ASP A 278 -5.43 -31.97 11.66
CA ASP A 278 -4.09 -32.10 12.26
C ASP A 278 -2.96 -31.36 11.50
N ILE A 279 -3.27 -30.52 10.51
CA ILE A 279 -2.27 -29.77 9.75
C ILE A 279 -1.50 -28.81 10.68
N ARG A 280 -0.24 -29.17 10.95
CA ARG A 280 0.71 -28.36 11.72
C ARG A 280 1.10 -27.10 10.96
N ARG A 281 1.24 -25.99 11.70
CA ARG A 281 1.51 -24.66 11.14
C ARG A 281 2.46 -23.92 12.06
N ASP A 282 3.56 -23.40 11.54
CA ASP A 282 4.54 -22.67 12.35
C ASP A 282 4.08 -21.23 12.65
N GLN A 283 4.25 -20.79 13.91
CA GLN A 283 4.00 -19.43 14.34
C GLN A 283 5.08 -18.49 13.81
N LYS A 284 4.84 -17.93 12.63
CA LYS A 284 5.63 -16.81 12.11
C LYS A 284 5.59 -15.58 13.03
N GLN A 285 6.72 -14.88 13.12
CA GLN A 285 6.84 -13.52 13.63
C GLN A 285 6.57 -12.54 12.48
N ILE A 286 5.60 -11.64 12.64
CA ILE A 286 5.11 -10.78 11.57
C ILE A 286 5.17 -9.31 12.00
N LEU A 287 5.91 -8.49 11.25
CA LEU A 287 5.83 -7.04 11.35
C LEU A 287 4.65 -6.55 10.51
N VAL A 288 3.84 -5.66 11.09
CA VAL A 288 2.79 -4.93 10.38
C VAL A 288 3.07 -3.44 10.55
N HIS A 289 3.31 -2.76 9.45
CA HIS A 289 3.68 -1.36 9.44
C HIS A 289 2.73 -0.55 8.55
N ILE A 290 1.91 0.29 9.17
CA ILE A 290 0.89 1.08 8.47
C ILE A 290 1.48 2.47 8.20
N GLY A 291 2.31 2.54 7.17
CA GLY A 291 3.11 3.72 6.80
C GLY A 291 2.28 4.95 6.46
N PHE A 292 1.08 4.82 5.89
CA PHE A 292 0.26 5.99 5.57
C PHE A 292 -0.31 6.69 6.82
N LEU A 293 -0.36 6.00 7.97
CA LEU A 293 -0.75 6.56 9.28
C LEU A 293 0.41 7.25 10.01
N THR A 294 1.63 7.22 9.48
CA THR A 294 2.78 7.92 10.07
C THR A 294 2.64 9.44 9.95
N GLU A 295 3.21 10.17 10.89
CA GLU A 295 3.18 11.66 10.88
C GLU A 295 4.01 12.21 9.71
N GLU A 296 5.03 11.46 9.30
CA GLU A 296 5.92 11.71 8.19
C GLU A 296 5.25 11.46 6.82
N SER A 297 4.12 10.74 6.79
CA SER A 297 3.16 10.67 5.68
C SER A 297 2.03 11.72 5.81
N GLY A 298 2.11 12.60 6.80
CA GLY A 298 1.14 13.67 7.09
C GLY A 298 -0.14 13.22 7.80
N ASP A 299 -0.25 11.93 8.18
CA ASP A 299 -1.46 11.29 8.78
C ASP A 299 -2.79 11.78 8.15
N VAL A 300 -2.79 11.98 6.82
CA VAL A 300 -3.80 12.75 6.08
C VAL A 300 -5.22 12.18 6.23
N PHE A 301 -5.31 10.90 6.58
CA PHE A 301 -6.56 10.17 6.74
C PHE A 301 -7.17 10.31 8.15
N SER A 302 -6.38 10.32 9.23
CA SER A 302 -6.96 10.28 10.60
C SER A 302 -7.91 11.46 10.90
N PRO A 303 -7.62 12.72 10.50
CA PRO A 303 -8.58 13.82 10.61
C PRO A 303 -9.82 13.67 9.71
N ARG A 304 -9.73 12.91 8.61
CA ARG A 304 -10.82 12.69 7.65
C ARG A 304 -11.75 11.56 8.05
N VAL A 305 -11.35 10.65 8.94
CA VAL A 305 -12.20 9.56 9.48
C VAL A 305 -13.51 10.12 10.06
N LEU A 306 -13.41 11.20 10.85
CA LEU A 306 -14.57 11.87 11.46
C LEU A 306 -15.37 12.75 10.47
N LYS A 307 -14.82 13.03 9.29
CA LYS A 307 -15.45 13.87 8.23
C LYS A 307 -15.88 13.07 7.00
N GLY A 308 -15.97 11.73 7.13
CA GLY A 308 -16.56 10.86 6.11
C GLY A 308 -15.68 10.54 4.91
N GLY A 309 -14.37 10.79 5.02
CA GLY A 309 -13.39 10.51 3.98
C GLY A 309 -13.13 9.01 3.74
N PRO A 310 -12.03 8.65 3.04
CA PRO A 310 -11.70 7.25 2.75
C PRO A 310 -11.50 6.43 4.03
N LEU A 311 -12.22 5.31 4.11
CA LEU A 311 -12.18 4.33 5.21
C LEU A 311 -11.85 2.91 4.73
N GLY A 312 -11.69 2.69 3.42
CA GLY A 312 -11.52 1.34 2.84
C GLY A 312 -10.21 0.70 3.29
N GLU A 313 -9.15 1.50 3.31
CA GLU A 313 -7.82 1.15 3.79
C GLU A 313 -7.86 0.76 5.28
N MET A 314 -8.59 1.51 6.12
CA MET A 314 -8.77 1.17 7.55
C MET A 314 -9.56 -0.11 7.76
N VAL A 315 -10.59 -0.34 6.94
CA VAL A 315 -11.38 -1.57 6.93
C VAL A 315 -10.46 -2.76 6.63
N GLN A 316 -9.70 -2.69 5.53
CA GLN A 316 -8.74 -3.72 5.14
C GLN A 316 -7.66 -3.95 6.20
N TRP A 317 -7.03 -2.90 6.74
CA TRP A 317 -5.99 -3.06 7.77
C TRP A 317 -6.52 -3.62 9.10
N ALA A 318 -7.74 -3.24 9.52
CA ALA A 318 -8.35 -3.82 10.73
C ALA A 318 -8.62 -5.33 10.57
N ASP A 319 -9.03 -5.75 9.37
CA ASP A 319 -9.36 -7.13 9.08
C ASP A 319 -8.11 -7.99 8.81
N ILE A 320 -7.06 -7.43 8.19
CA ILE A 320 -5.71 -8.05 8.10
C ILE A 320 -5.17 -8.33 9.51
N LEU A 321 -5.16 -7.32 10.38
CA LEU A 321 -4.67 -7.45 11.75
C LEU A 321 -5.46 -8.50 12.55
N ALA A 322 -6.77 -8.52 12.40
CA ALA A 322 -7.62 -9.55 12.99
C ALA A 322 -7.27 -10.95 12.45
N ALA A 323 -7.22 -11.14 11.13
CA ALA A 323 -6.94 -12.43 10.51
C ALA A 323 -5.56 -13.00 10.91
N LEU A 324 -4.49 -12.19 10.81
CA LEU A 324 -3.13 -12.60 11.18
C LEU A 324 -3.05 -13.03 12.66
N TYR A 325 -3.74 -12.30 13.54
CA TYR A 325 -3.77 -12.62 14.97
C TYR A 325 -4.62 -13.86 15.28
N VAL A 326 -5.78 -14.00 14.64
CA VAL A 326 -6.70 -15.14 14.81
C VAL A 326 -6.07 -16.44 14.31
N LEU A 327 -5.29 -16.39 13.22
CA LEU A 327 -4.51 -17.52 12.71
C LEU A 327 -3.37 -17.98 13.65
N GLY A 328 -3.06 -17.22 14.71
CA GLY A 328 -2.10 -17.61 15.74
C GLY A 328 -0.70 -17.02 15.61
N HIS A 329 -0.46 -16.10 14.66
CA HIS A 329 0.87 -15.52 14.43
C HIS A 329 1.28 -14.49 15.49
N SER A 330 2.58 -14.30 15.70
CA SER A 330 3.08 -13.27 16.61
C SER A 330 3.18 -11.96 15.85
N LEU A 331 2.50 -10.90 16.32
CA LEU A 331 2.39 -9.63 15.61
C LEU A 331 3.15 -8.51 16.31
N ARG A 332 3.87 -7.72 15.52
CA ARG A 332 4.42 -6.42 15.93
C ARG A 332 3.81 -5.34 15.05
N ILE A 333 2.97 -4.49 15.64
CA ILE A 333 2.29 -3.40 14.92
C ILE A 333 3.10 -2.11 15.12
N THR A 334 3.25 -1.30 14.07
CA THR A 334 3.99 -0.02 14.11
C THR A 334 3.30 1.04 13.25
N VAL A 335 3.17 2.26 13.77
CA VAL A 335 2.39 3.37 13.17
C VAL A 335 3.13 4.72 13.23
N SER A 336 4.45 4.66 13.45
CA SER A 336 5.40 5.78 13.49
C SER A 336 6.78 5.30 13.01
N LEU A 337 7.63 6.20 12.50
CA LEU A 337 9.01 5.81 12.12
C LEU A 337 9.84 5.35 13.32
N LYS A 338 9.65 5.95 14.51
CA LYS A 338 10.39 5.60 15.72
C LYS A 338 10.15 4.13 16.12
N GLU A 339 8.91 3.66 16.04
CA GLU A 339 8.58 2.25 16.26
C GLU A 339 9.17 1.36 15.16
N LEU A 340 9.10 1.79 13.88
CA LEU A 340 9.67 1.03 12.77
C LEU A 340 11.19 0.84 12.94
N GLN A 341 11.95 1.92 13.11
CA GLN A 341 13.40 1.93 13.33
C GLN A 341 13.80 1.01 14.50
N SER A 342 13.10 1.13 15.64
CA SER A 342 13.35 0.34 16.84
C SER A 342 13.07 -1.15 16.67
N ASN A 343 12.23 -1.55 15.72
CA ASN A 343 11.90 -2.96 15.46
C ASN A 343 12.73 -3.57 14.32
N LEU A 344 13.18 -2.75 13.37
CA LEU A 344 14.07 -3.17 12.29
C LEU A 344 15.53 -3.34 12.74
N GLY A 345 15.94 -2.74 13.86
CA GLY A 345 17.35 -2.76 14.31
C GLY A 345 18.23 -1.86 13.46
N VAL A 346 17.72 -0.68 13.08
CA VAL A 346 18.40 0.30 12.24
C VAL A 346 19.52 1.01 13.02
N PRO A 347 20.77 1.05 12.51
CA PRO A 347 21.84 1.83 13.13
C PRO A 347 21.54 3.34 13.05
N PRO A 348 22.04 4.17 13.98
CA PRO A 348 21.89 5.62 13.90
C PRO A 348 22.59 6.14 12.64
N GLY A 349 21.83 6.71 11.71
CA GLY A 349 22.38 7.03 10.40
C GLY A 349 21.41 7.53 9.34
N ARG A 350 21.88 7.52 8.09
CA ARG A 350 21.14 7.84 6.86
C ARG A 350 20.75 6.59 6.06
N GLY A 351 21.06 5.40 6.60
CA GLY A 351 20.75 4.11 5.99
C GLY A 351 21.87 3.55 5.09
N ASN A 352 23.09 4.10 5.10
CA ASN A 352 24.17 3.57 4.25
C ASN A 352 24.69 2.20 4.74
N CYS A 353 24.74 1.99 6.06
CA CYS A 353 25.17 0.72 6.66
C CYS A 353 24.03 -0.32 6.73
N PRO A 354 24.35 -1.62 6.79
CA PRO A 354 23.35 -2.65 7.01
C PRO A 354 22.75 -2.63 8.44
N LEU A 355 21.65 -3.36 8.64
CA LEU A 355 20.99 -3.49 9.94
C LEU A 355 21.91 -4.13 10.99
N THR A 356 21.78 -3.67 12.24
CA THR A 356 22.63 -4.11 13.37
C THR A 356 22.47 -5.58 13.73
N VAL A 357 21.30 -6.15 13.42
CA VAL A 357 20.96 -7.57 13.59
C VAL A 357 20.15 -8.06 12.38
N PRO A 358 20.16 -9.38 12.06
CA PRO A 358 19.24 -9.94 11.07
C PRO A 358 17.78 -9.71 11.47
N LEU A 359 16.91 -9.34 10.52
CA LEU A 359 15.50 -9.07 10.84
C LEU A 359 14.82 -10.29 11.49
N PRO A 360 14.18 -10.12 12.67
CA PRO A 360 13.54 -11.20 13.43
C PRO A 360 12.14 -11.58 12.90
N PHE A 361 11.66 -10.91 11.85
CA PHE A 361 10.33 -11.13 11.26
C PHE A 361 10.42 -12.01 10.02
N ASP A 362 9.60 -13.06 9.96
CA ASP A 362 9.47 -13.95 8.81
C ASP A 362 8.72 -13.29 7.64
N LEU A 363 7.73 -12.45 7.97
CA LEU A 363 6.92 -11.68 7.02
C LEU A 363 6.77 -10.23 7.49
N ILE A 364 6.59 -9.32 6.53
CA ILE A 364 6.31 -7.91 6.77
C ILE A 364 5.12 -7.49 5.91
N TYR A 365 4.04 -7.00 6.52
CA TYR A 365 2.93 -6.35 5.81
C TYR A 365 3.09 -4.84 5.90
N THR A 366 3.01 -4.16 4.76
CA THR A 366 3.19 -2.70 4.63
C THR A 366 2.27 -2.11 3.56
N ASP A 367 2.09 -0.80 3.56
CA ASP A 367 1.66 -0.03 2.37
C ASP A 367 2.88 0.60 1.65
N TYR A 368 2.64 1.37 0.58
CA TYR A 368 3.68 2.09 -0.18
C TYR A 368 4.51 3.09 0.65
N HIS A 369 3.87 3.81 1.58
CA HIS A 369 4.57 4.78 2.41
C HIS A 369 5.55 4.02 3.33
N GLY A 370 5.07 2.95 3.96
CA GLY A 370 5.90 2.09 4.79
C GLY A 370 6.99 1.36 4.01
N LEU A 371 6.76 1.05 2.74
CA LEU A 371 7.74 0.45 1.83
C LEU A 371 8.88 1.42 1.52
N GLN A 372 8.56 2.69 1.24
CA GLN A 372 9.54 3.76 1.07
C GLN A 372 10.30 4.05 2.36
N GLN A 373 9.61 4.10 3.50
CA GLN A 373 10.22 4.30 4.81
C GLN A 373 11.17 3.15 5.17
N MET A 374 10.82 1.90 4.87
CA MET A 374 11.72 0.75 5.00
C MET A 374 12.92 0.84 4.04
N LYS A 375 12.71 1.22 2.77
CA LYS A 375 13.81 1.42 1.80
C LYS A 375 14.82 2.47 2.29
N GLN A 376 14.33 3.57 2.87
CA GLN A 376 15.17 4.63 3.44
C GLN A 376 15.95 4.18 4.69
N HIS A 377 15.33 3.46 5.62
CA HIS A 377 15.96 3.12 6.90
C HIS A 377 16.77 1.80 6.89
N MET A 378 16.41 0.84 6.03
CA MET A 378 17.14 -0.43 5.91
C MET A 378 18.29 -0.37 4.90
N GLY A 379 18.28 0.60 4.00
CA GLY A 379 19.30 0.81 2.98
C GLY A 379 19.58 -0.43 2.15
N LEU A 380 20.86 -0.81 2.06
CA LEU A 380 21.33 -2.02 1.36
C LEU A 380 20.63 -3.31 1.88
N SER A 381 20.22 -3.34 3.15
CA SER A 381 19.50 -4.49 3.73
C SER A 381 18.10 -4.68 3.14
N PHE A 382 17.48 -3.64 2.56
CA PHE A 382 16.17 -3.74 1.91
C PHE A 382 16.18 -4.80 0.80
N LYS A 383 17.21 -4.81 -0.06
CA LYS A 383 17.36 -5.79 -1.15
C LYS A 383 17.44 -7.24 -0.64
N LYS A 384 18.03 -7.45 0.54
CA LYS A 384 18.17 -8.76 1.20
C LYS A 384 16.86 -9.30 1.79
N TYR A 385 15.98 -8.41 2.26
CA TYR A 385 14.74 -8.80 2.95
C TYR A 385 13.46 -8.61 2.14
N ARG A 386 13.54 -7.99 0.95
CA ARG A 386 12.37 -7.66 0.09
C ARG A 386 11.39 -8.82 -0.15
N CYS A 387 11.86 -10.06 -0.20
CA CYS A 387 11.02 -11.26 -0.39
C CYS A 387 10.01 -11.52 0.76
N ARG A 388 10.32 -11.04 1.97
CA ARG A 388 9.44 -11.16 3.16
C ARG A 388 8.28 -10.15 3.14
N ILE A 389 8.35 -9.14 2.26
CA ILE A 389 7.40 -8.03 2.23
C ILE A 389 6.13 -8.44 1.48
N ARG A 390 4.98 -7.97 1.97
CA ARG A 390 3.66 -8.01 1.33
C ARG A 390 3.11 -6.58 1.35
N VAL A 391 2.78 -6.04 0.18
CA VAL A 391 2.46 -4.62 -0.03
C VAL A 391 0.97 -4.48 -0.27
N ILE A 392 0.24 -3.91 0.68
CA ILE A 392 -1.18 -3.59 0.54
C ILE A 392 -1.33 -2.43 -0.44
N ASP A 393 -1.95 -2.73 -1.59
CA ASP A 393 -2.14 -1.82 -2.73
C ASP A 393 -3.58 -1.98 -3.22
N THR A 394 -4.46 -1.05 -2.82
CA THR A 394 -5.90 -1.10 -3.09
C THR A 394 -6.24 -1.40 -4.55
N PHE A 395 -5.52 -0.80 -5.51
CA PHE A 395 -5.86 -0.81 -6.94
C PHE A 395 -5.00 -1.74 -7.80
N GLY A 396 -3.84 -2.17 -7.27
CA GLY A 396 -2.94 -3.13 -7.89
C GLY A 396 -1.87 -2.51 -8.78
N THR A 397 -0.85 -3.33 -9.05
CA THR A 397 0.38 -2.98 -9.77
C THR A 397 0.65 -3.97 -10.88
N GLU A 398 0.70 -3.49 -12.10
CA GLU A 398 1.08 -4.28 -13.28
C GLU A 398 2.61 -4.39 -13.40
N PRO A 399 3.14 -5.53 -13.88
CA PRO A 399 4.59 -5.76 -14.02
C PRO A 399 5.32 -4.66 -14.80
N ALA A 400 4.68 -4.13 -15.84
CA ALA A 400 5.19 -3.03 -16.69
C ALA A 400 5.46 -1.71 -15.94
N TYR A 401 4.85 -1.49 -14.77
CA TYR A 401 5.10 -0.32 -13.89
C TYR A 401 5.94 -0.68 -12.66
N ASN A 402 5.98 -1.95 -12.26
CA ASN A 402 6.82 -2.44 -11.15
C ASN A 402 8.32 -2.49 -11.51
N HIS A 403 8.64 -2.87 -12.75
CA HIS A 403 10.02 -3.03 -13.19
C HIS A 403 10.64 -1.68 -13.60
N GLU A 404 11.57 -1.16 -12.80
CA GLU A 404 12.13 0.19 -12.89
C GLU A 404 12.75 0.53 -14.26
N GLU A 405 13.67 -0.30 -14.76
CA GLU A 405 14.34 -0.10 -16.04
C GLU A 405 13.37 -0.17 -17.23
N TYR A 406 12.62 -1.27 -17.35
CA TYR A 406 11.61 -1.47 -18.39
C TYR A 406 10.57 -0.33 -18.41
N ALA A 407 10.04 0.05 -17.25
CA ALA A 407 9.03 1.10 -17.11
C ALA A 407 9.58 2.47 -17.54
N THR A 408 10.83 2.78 -17.19
CA THR A 408 11.52 4.00 -17.60
C THR A 408 11.76 4.03 -19.11
N LEU A 409 12.23 2.92 -19.69
CA LEU A 409 12.54 2.79 -21.11
C LEU A 409 11.28 2.87 -22.00
N HIS A 410 10.17 2.26 -21.58
CA HIS A 410 8.93 2.19 -22.35
C HIS A 410 7.90 3.27 -21.97
N GLY A 411 8.24 4.17 -21.06
CA GLY A 411 7.40 5.33 -20.72
C GLY A 411 6.22 5.04 -19.78
N TYR A 412 6.21 3.92 -19.06
CA TYR A 412 5.23 3.60 -18.02
C TYR A 412 5.42 4.49 -16.79
N ARG A 413 4.81 5.69 -16.82
CA ARG A 413 4.91 6.72 -15.79
C ARG A 413 3.91 6.47 -14.66
N THR A 414 4.42 6.38 -13.43
CA THR A 414 3.62 6.19 -12.22
C THR A 414 4.19 6.96 -11.03
N ASN A 415 3.33 7.26 -10.06
CA ASN A 415 3.69 7.85 -8.77
C ASN A 415 3.94 6.78 -7.67
N TRP A 416 3.86 5.48 -8.00
CA TRP A 416 3.80 4.41 -6.99
C TRP A 416 4.62 3.15 -7.34
N GLY A 417 4.97 2.91 -8.60
CA GLY A 417 5.69 1.69 -9.03
C GLY A 417 7.21 1.72 -8.79
N TYR A 418 7.97 1.09 -9.69
CA TYR A 418 9.44 1.02 -9.69
C TYR A 418 10.09 0.27 -8.50
N TRP A 419 9.39 -0.72 -7.92
CA TRP A 419 9.89 -1.45 -6.74
C TRP A 419 10.71 -2.71 -7.05
N ASN A 420 10.63 -3.23 -8.29
CA ASN A 420 11.28 -4.47 -8.70
C ASN A 420 10.98 -5.66 -7.76
N LEU A 421 9.74 -5.74 -7.24
CA LEU A 421 9.26 -6.86 -6.42
C LEU A 421 8.68 -7.97 -7.32
N ASN A 422 8.45 -9.17 -6.78
CA ASN A 422 7.58 -10.12 -7.46
C ASN A 422 6.13 -9.55 -7.47
N PRO A 423 5.43 -9.46 -8.60
CA PRO A 423 4.09 -8.86 -8.68
C PRO A 423 3.05 -9.43 -7.69
N LYS A 424 3.18 -10.71 -7.30
CA LYS A 424 2.32 -11.36 -6.28
C LYS A 424 2.58 -10.90 -4.84
N GLN A 425 3.58 -10.05 -4.61
CA GLN A 425 3.81 -9.39 -3.32
C GLN A 425 2.86 -8.21 -3.09
N PHE A 426 2.34 -7.59 -4.16
CA PHE A 426 1.27 -6.60 -4.05
C PHE A 426 -0.06 -7.30 -3.74
N MET A 427 -0.91 -6.63 -2.96
CA MET A 427 -2.05 -7.26 -2.29
C MET A 427 -3.29 -6.35 -2.32
N THR A 428 -4.29 -6.73 -3.13
CA THR A 428 -5.37 -5.85 -3.58
C THR A 428 -6.64 -5.89 -2.73
N MET A 429 -7.45 -4.83 -2.85
CA MET A 429 -8.77 -4.72 -2.21
C MET A 429 -9.81 -5.63 -2.86
N PHE A 430 -9.73 -5.83 -4.18
CA PHE A 430 -10.58 -6.70 -4.98
C PHE A 430 -9.74 -7.53 -5.96
N PRO A 431 -10.22 -8.69 -6.45
CA PRO A 431 -9.46 -9.59 -7.33
C PRO A 431 -9.41 -9.13 -8.79
N HIS A 432 -9.14 -7.83 -9.03
CA HIS A 432 -9.14 -7.21 -10.36
C HIS A 432 -7.79 -7.26 -11.10
N THR A 433 -6.69 -7.63 -10.42
CA THR A 433 -5.34 -7.66 -10.99
C THR A 433 -4.69 -9.02 -10.65
N PRO A 434 -4.81 -10.05 -11.52
CA PRO A 434 -4.31 -11.40 -11.22
C PRO A 434 -2.78 -11.51 -11.16
N ASP A 435 -2.07 -10.50 -11.65
CA ASP A 435 -0.63 -10.33 -11.42
C ASP A 435 -0.29 -10.16 -9.92
N ASN A 436 -1.25 -9.70 -9.11
CA ASN A 436 -1.12 -9.49 -7.68
C ASN A 436 -1.82 -10.60 -6.89
N SER A 437 -1.66 -10.60 -5.57
CA SER A 437 -2.51 -11.39 -4.66
C SER A 437 -3.76 -10.60 -4.27
N PHE A 438 -4.87 -11.29 -4.05
CA PHE A 438 -6.11 -10.67 -3.57
C PHE A 438 -6.15 -10.74 -2.03
N MET A 439 -6.05 -9.60 -1.35
CA MET A 439 -6.17 -9.56 0.11
C MET A 439 -7.64 -9.49 0.54
N GLY A 440 -8.39 -8.53 -0.01
CA GLY A 440 -9.78 -8.29 0.39
C GLY A 440 -9.93 -7.74 1.80
N PHE A 441 -11.14 -7.90 2.33
CA PHE A 441 -11.62 -7.44 3.64
C PHE A 441 -12.87 -8.26 4.02
N VAL A 442 -13.50 -7.97 5.16
CA VAL A 442 -14.71 -8.66 5.65
C VAL A 442 -15.97 -7.77 5.55
N SER A 443 -17.13 -8.34 5.25
CA SER A 443 -18.44 -7.72 5.50
C SER A 443 -19.18 -8.44 6.63
N GLU A 444 -20.22 -7.82 7.17
CA GLU A 444 -20.97 -8.34 8.32
C GLU A 444 -21.77 -9.59 7.95
N GLU A 445 -21.40 -10.75 8.52
CA GLU A 445 -22.12 -12.02 8.30
C GLU A 445 -23.46 -12.03 9.05
N LEU A 446 -24.58 -12.02 8.31
CA LEU A 446 -25.93 -12.21 8.86
C LEU A 446 -26.28 -13.69 9.01
N ASN A 447 -26.98 -14.05 10.09
CA ASN A 447 -27.61 -15.37 10.22
C ASN A 447 -28.98 -15.44 9.51
N GLU A 448 -29.51 -16.64 9.26
CA GLU A 448 -30.74 -16.82 8.46
C GLU A 448 -31.97 -16.12 9.07
N THR A 449 -32.09 -16.04 10.40
CA THR A 449 -33.16 -15.28 11.07
C THR A 449 -33.02 -13.78 10.84
N GLU A 450 -31.79 -13.24 10.89
CA GLU A 450 -31.53 -11.83 10.54
C GLU A 450 -31.86 -11.55 9.07
N LYS A 451 -31.47 -12.43 8.14
CA LYS A 451 -31.78 -12.28 6.71
C LYS A 451 -33.28 -12.23 6.47
N GLN A 452 -34.05 -13.12 7.11
CA GLN A 452 -35.50 -13.15 6.99
C GLN A 452 -36.14 -11.87 7.56
N LEU A 453 -35.74 -11.44 8.76
CA LEU A 453 -36.21 -10.17 9.36
C LEU A 453 -35.90 -8.94 8.49
N ILE A 454 -34.75 -8.93 7.82
CA ILE A 454 -34.36 -7.87 6.88
C ILE A 454 -35.19 -7.92 5.59
N LYS A 455 -35.48 -9.13 5.07
CA LYS A 455 -36.34 -9.33 3.90
C LYS A 455 -37.77 -8.85 4.16
N ASP A 456 -38.33 -9.17 5.32
CA ASP A 456 -39.69 -8.78 5.71
C ASP A 456 -39.80 -7.29 6.10
N GLY A 457 -38.73 -6.71 6.66
CA GLY A 457 -38.66 -5.31 7.07
C GLY A 457 -38.27 -4.31 5.96
N LYS A 458 -38.11 -4.76 4.69
CA LYS A 458 -37.57 -3.93 3.60
C LYS A 458 -38.58 -2.88 3.12
N ALA A 459 -38.19 -1.60 3.12
CA ALA A 459 -39.00 -0.53 2.54
C ALA A 459 -38.92 -0.56 1.01
N SER A 460 -40.03 -0.90 0.35
CA SER A 460 -40.10 -1.19 -1.10
C SER A 460 -39.73 -0.02 -2.01
N ASN A 461 -39.79 1.22 -1.50
CA ASN A 461 -39.60 2.48 -2.22
C ASN A 461 -38.50 3.36 -1.60
N MET A 462 -37.46 2.77 -0.99
CA MET A 462 -36.38 3.51 -0.33
C MET A 462 -35.03 3.31 -1.02
N ALA A 463 -34.37 4.41 -1.41
CA ALA A 463 -33.04 4.43 -1.99
C ALA A 463 -32.03 5.14 -1.07
N VAL A 464 -30.82 4.61 -0.95
CA VAL A 464 -29.68 5.23 -0.25
C VAL A 464 -28.55 5.49 -1.24
N VAL A 465 -28.05 6.71 -1.28
CA VAL A 465 -26.96 7.13 -2.19
C VAL A 465 -25.59 6.83 -1.60
N TYR A 466 -24.72 6.23 -2.42
CA TYR A 466 -23.31 6.01 -2.12
C TYR A 466 -22.49 7.28 -2.42
N GLY A 467 -22.45 8.21 -1.47
CA GLY A 467 -21.60 9.40 -1.56
C GLY A 467 -21.63 10.22 -0.26
N LYS A 468 -20.52 10.22 0.50
CA LYS A 468 -20.40 10.89 1.81
C LYS A 468 -19.90 12.33 1.73
N GLU A 469 -19.27 12.71 0.62
CA GLU A 469 -18.80 14.07 0.36
C GLU A 469 -19.76 14.83 -0.56
N ALA A 470 -20.01 16.11 -0.30
CA ALA A 470 -20.85 16.97 -1.14
C ALA A 470 -20.32 17.13 -2.58
N SER A 471 -19.00 16.96 -2.77
CA SER A 471 -18.31 16.88 -4.07
C SER A 471 -18.97 15.89 -5.05
N ILE A 472 -19.42 14.73 -4.53
CA ILE A 472 -20.06 13.65 -5.29
C ILE A 472 -21.48 14.05 -5.73
N TRP A 473 -22.15 14.90 -4.95
CA TRP A 473 -23.54 15.32 -5.18
C TRP A 473 -23.70 16.48 -6.16
N LYS A 474 -22.60 17.15 -6.54
CA LYS A 474 -22.61 18.23 -7.55
C LYS A 474 -23.50 17.87 -8.73
N LEU A 475 -24.53 18.70 -8.95
CA LEU A 475 -25.71 18.32 -9.71
C LEU A 475 -25.46 18.05 -11.19
N GLN A 476 -24.52 18.78 -11.80
CA GLN A 476 -24.21 18.75 -13.23
C GLN A 476 -24.11 17.31 -13.78
N GLY A 477 -25.08 16.91 -14.61
CA GLY A 477 -25.16 15.59 -15.23
C GLY A 477 -25.93 14.54 -14.43
N LYS A 478 -26.48 14.90 -13.27
CA LYS A 478 -27.25 13.99 -12.38
C LYS A 478 -28.72 14.33 -12.29
N GLU A 479 -29.12 15.52 -12.74
CA GLU A 479 -30.46 16.09 -12.57
C GLU A 479 -31.55 15.16 -13.15
N LYS A 480 -31.30 14.60 -14.34
CA LYS A 480 -32.24 13.71 -15.04
C LYS A 480 -32.50 12.41 -14.27
N PHE A 481 -31.45 11.66 -13.94
CA PHE A 481 -31.62 10.36 -13.28
C PHE A 481 -32.10 10.51 -11.83
N LEU A 482 -31.73 11.59 -11.14
CA LEU A 482 -32.28 11.92 -9.82
C LEU A 482 -33.77 12.26 -9.89
N ALA A 483 -34.19 13.05 -10.88
CA ALA A 483 -35.61 13.34 -11.11
C ALA A 483 -36.41 12.07 -11.44
N VAL A 484 -35.86 11.15 -12.24
CA VAL A 484 -36.46 9.83 -12.50
C VAL A 484 -36.55 8.99 -11.22
N LEU A 485 -35.46 8.84 -10.46
CA LEU A 485 -35.44 8.06 -9.22
C LEU A 485 -36.47 8.59 -8.20
N ASN A 486 -36.59 9.92 -8.07
CA ASN A 486 -37.52 10.57 -7.15
C ASN A 486 -39.00 10.40 -7.53
N LYS A 487 -39.33 9.91 -8.74
CA LYS A 487 -40.71 9.47 -9.08
C LYS A 487 -41.10 8.16 -8.38
N TYR A 488 -40.11 7.32 -8.03
CA TYR A 488 -40.31 5.93 -7.61
C TYR A 488 -39.84 5.63 -6.18
N MET A 489 -38.89 6.40 -5.63
CA MET A 489 -38.29 6.13 -4.31
C MET A 489 -38.01 7.40 -3.50
N GLU A 490 -38.13 7.32 -2.16
CA GLU A 490 -37.55 8.29 -1.22
C GLU A 490 -36.02 8.18 -1.29
N ILE A 491 -35.33 9.29 -1.56
CA ILE A 491 -33.87 9.32 -1.74
C ILE A 491 -33.19 9.76 -0.44
N HIS A 492 -32.34 8.91 0.11
CA HIS A 492 -31.58 9.14 1.34
C HIS A 492 -30.09 9.36 1.04
N GLY A 493 -29.42 10.20 1.83
CA GLY A 493 -27.98 10.43 1.76
C GLY A 493 -27.30 10.35 3.14
N THR A 494 -25.98 10.13 3.16
CA THR A 494 -25.16 10.16 4.39
C THR A 494 -23.98 11.13 4.23
N VAL A 495 -24.31 12.37 3.87
CA VAL A 495 -23.36 13.42 3.47
C VAL A 495 -22.94 14.24 4.68
N TYR A 496 -21.64 14.43 4.87
CA TYR A 496 -21.10 15.25 5.97
C TYR A 496 -21.54 16.72 5.89
N TYR A 497 -21.80 17.30 7.06
CA TYR A 497 -21.93 18.74 7.27
C TYR A 497 -21.62 19.08 8.74
N GLU A 498 -21.17 20.31 9.00
CA GLU A 498 -20.86 20.80 10.36
C GLU A 498 -22.02 21.58 10.99
N SER A 499 -22.68 22.44 10.21
CA SER A 499 -23.76 23.32 10.73
C SER A 499 -24.86 23.62 9.71
N GLN A 500 -24.54 23.62 8.41
CA GLN A 500 -25.49 23.86 7.33
C GLN A 500 -25.47 22.69 6.35
N ARG A 501 -26.65 22.28 5.89
CA ARG A 501 -26.82 21.25 4.85
C ARG A 501 -26.07 21.68 3.56
N PRO A 502 -25.31 20.79 2.90
CA PRO A 502 -24.59 21.18 1.69
C PRO A 502 -25.56 21.52 0.54
N PRO A 503 -25.37 22.64 -0.18
CA PRO A 503 -26.28 23.08 -1.24
C PRO A 503 -26.31 22.14 -2.44
N GLU A 504 -25.28 21.30 -2.62
CA GLU A 504 -25.23 20.26 -3.66
C GLU A 504 -26.25 19.13 -3.45
N VAL A 505 -26.81 18.96 -2.25
CA VAL A 505 -27.70 17.83 -1.89
C VAL A 505 -29.17 18.26 -2.00
N PRO A 506 -29.91 17.94 -3.08
CA PRO A 506 -31.21 18.54 -3.41
C PRO A 506 -32.25 18.44 -2.30
N ALA A 507 -33.11 19.44 -2.16
CA ALA A 507 -34.03 19.56 -1.01
C ALA A 507 -34.91 18.33 -0.75
N PHE A 508 -35.32 17.60 -1.79
CA PHE A 508 -36.11 16.36 -1.69
C PHE A 508 -35.33 15.16 -1.09
N VAL A 509 -34.00 15.23 -1.02
CA VAL A 509 -33.15 14.18 -0.45
C VAL A 509 -33.15 14.27 1.07
N LYS A 510 -33.36 13.14 1.73
CA LYS A 510 -33.24 13.00 3.19
C LYS A 510 -31.80 12.71 3.58
N ASN A 511 -31.02 13.75 3.86
CA ASN A 511 -29.65 13.59 4.34
C ASN A 511 -29.64 13.30 5.85
N HIS A 512 -29.01 12.20 6.24
CA HIS A 512 -28.89 11.75 7.64
C HIS A 512 -27.60 12.25 8.32
N GLY A 513 -26.73 12.94 7.58
CA GLY A 513 -25.37 13.26 8.05
C GLY A 513 -24.45 12.05 7.99
N LEU A 514 -23.32 12.09 8.70
CA LEU A 514 -22.48 10.91 8.88
C LEU A 514 -23.05 10.02 9.99
N LEU A 515 -23.62 8.89 9.60
CA LEU A 515 -24.07 7.87 10.54
C LEU A 515 -22.88 7.02 11.03
N PRO A 516 -22.79 6.72 12.34
CA PRO A 516 -21.99 5.63 12.87
C PRO A 516 -22.32 4.30 12.19
N GLN A 517 -21.34 3.39 12.10
CA GLN A 517 -21.49 2.14 11.34
C GLN A 517 -22.75 1.31 11.70
N PRO A 518 -23.17 1.14 12.97
CA PRO A 518 -24.40 0.41 13.29
C PRO A 518 -25.66 1.06 12.72
N GLU A 519 -25.76 2.39 12.77
CA GLU A 519 -26.90 3.15 12.24
C GLU A 519 -26.91 3.15 10.70
N PHE A 520 -25.73 3.23 10.08
CA PHE A 520 -25.60 3.05 8.62
C PHE A 520 -26.04 1.64 8.17
N GLN A 521 -25.68 0.60 8.93
CA GLN A 521 -26.14 -0.77 8.68
C GLN A 521 -27.68 -0.88 8.84
N GLN A 522 -28.28 -0.27 9.86
CA GLN A 522 -29.74 -0.20 10.00
C GLN A 522 -30.42 0.53 8.83
N LEU A 523 -29.82 1.61 8.32
CA LEU A 523 -30.31 2.33 7.14
C LEU A 523 -30.30 1.43 5.89
N LEU A 524 -29.23 0.65 5.67
CA LEU A 524 -29.13 -0.32 4.58
C LEU A 524 -30.15 -1.46 4.71
N ARG A 525 -30.33 -2.01 5.92
CA ARG A 525 -31.34 -3.07 6.20
C ARG A 525 -32.75 -2.64 5.79
N LYS A 526 -33.09 -1.36 5.93
CA LYS A 526 -34.38 -0.83 5.47
C LYS A 526 -34.42 -0.54 3.96
N ALA A 527 -33.33 -0.05 3.37
CA ALA A 527 -33.30 0.45 1.99
C ALA A 527 -33.42 -0.65 0.93
N LYS A 528 -34.35 -0.50 -0.03
CA LYS A 528 -34.40 -1.41 -1.19
C LYS A 528 -33.19 -1.23 -2.12
N LEU A 529 -32.86 0.01 -2.46
CA LEU A 529 -31.82 0.36 -3.42
C LEU A 529 -30.63 1.03 -2.74
N PHE A 530 -29.42 0.64 -3.14
CA PHE A 530 -28.20 1.40 -2.91
C PHE A 530 -27.70 1.90 -4.27
N ILE A 531 -27.49 3.20 -4.46
CA ILE A 531 -27.19 3.80 -5.78
C ILE A 531 -25.83 4.50 -5.80
N GLY A 532 -24.98 4.13 -6.75
CA GLY A 532 -23.63 4.67 -6.94
C GLY A 532 -23.53 5.70 -8.06
N PHE A 533 -23.08 6.91 -7.73
CA PHE A 533 -22.96 8.04 -8.68
C PHE A 533 -21.65 8.04 -9.52
N GLY A 534 -21.04 6.87 -9.72
CA GLY A 534 -19.78 6.72 -10.46
C GLY A 534 -18.51 6.94 -9.63
N PHE A 535 -18.61 7.50 -8.42
CA PHE A 535 -17.50 7.67 -7.47
C PHE A 535 -18.00 7.48 -6.02
N PRO A 536 -17.21 6.91 -5.09
CA PRO A 536 -15.85 6.37 -5.27
C PRO A 536 -15.83 4.98 -5.95
N TYR A 537 -14.76 4.70 -6.67
CA TYR A 537 -14.49 3.39 -7.29
C TYR A 537 -14.16 2.33 -6.23
N GLU A 538 -14.55 1.08 -6.49
CA GLU A 538 -13.98 -0.12 -5.84
C GLU A 538 -13.78 0.01 -4.31
N GLY A 539 -14.81 0.51 -3.62
CA GLY A 539 -14.84 0.64 -2.16
C GLY A 539 -15.81 -0.37 -1.52
N PRO A 540 -15.75 -0.60 -0.19
CA PRO A 540 -16.45 -1.71 0.46
C PRO A 540 -17.98 -1.56 0.57
N ALA A 541 -18.52 -0.34 0.50
CA ALA A 541 -19.92 -0.09 0.86
C ALA A 541 -20.98 -0.79 -0.02
N PRO A 542 -20.78 -1.00 -1.35
CA PRO A 542 -21.69 -1.81 -2.14
C PRO A 542 -21.78 -3.26 -1.67
N LEU A 543 -20.67 -3.87 -1.22
CA LEU A 543 -20.72 -5.21 -0.61
C LEU A 543 -21.41 -5.20 0.76
N GLU A 544 -21.25 -4.14 1.56
CA GLU A 544 -22.04 -3.96 2.79
C GLU A 544 -23.55 -3.81 2.49
N ALA A 545 -23.91 -3.14 1.40
CA ALA A 545 -25.31 -2.96 1.00
C ALA A 545 -25.94 -4.27 0.48
N ILE A 546 -25.25 -5.00 -0.40
CA ILE A 546 -25.71 -6.29 -0.93
C ILE A 546 -25.80 -7.34 0.21
N ALA A 547 -24.87 -7.30 1.17
CA ALA A 547 -24.92 -8.13 2.37
C ALA A 547 -26.11 -7.82 3.30
N ASN A 548 -26.72 -6.63 3.21
CA ASN A 548 -27.99 -6.29 3.87
C ASN A 548 -29.19 -6.34 2.89
N GLY A 549 -29.04 -7.01 1.75
CA GLY A 549 -30.11 -7.27 0.77
C GLY A 549 -30.54 -6.06 -0.05
N CYS A 550 -29.75 -4.97 -0.10
CA CYS A 550 -29.99 -3.91 -1.08
C CYS A 550 -29.67 -4.42 -2.49
N ILE A 551 -30.47 -3.99 -3.47
CA ILE A 551 -30.04 -4.02 -4.87
C ILE A 551 -29.06 -2.86 -5.06
N PHE A 552 -27.87 -3.12 -5.61
CA PHE A 552 -26.90 -2.10 -5.97
C PHE A 552 -27.05 -1.67 -7.43
N LEU A 553 -27.38 -0.40 -7.66
CA LEU A 553 -27.44 0.21 -8.99
C LEU A 553 -26.21 1.10 -9.18
N GLN A 554 -25.47 0.91 -10.26
CA GLN A 554 -24.23 1.64 -10.55
C GLN A 554 -24.18 2.14 -12.00
N SER A 555 -23.43 3.21 -12.20
CA SER A 555 -23.14 3.74 -13.53
C SER A 555 -22.20 2.81 -14.30
N ARG A 556 -22.54 2.55 -15.57
CA ARG A 556 -21.65 2.05 -16.62
C ARG A 556 -20.71 3.18 -17.07
N PHE A 557 -19.48 2.85 -17.45
CA PHE A 557 -18.55 3.79 -18.07
C PHE A 557 -18.26 3.36 -19.51
N SER A 558 -18.52 4.26 -20.46
CA SER A 558 -18.25 4.08 -21.89
C SER A 558 -17.73 5.41 -22.45
N PRO A 559 -16.43 5.54 -22.79
CA PRO A 559 -15.37 4.54 -22.63
C PRO A 559 -15.13 4.16 -21.15
N PRO A 560 -14.51 3.00 -20.87
CA PRO A 560 -14.09 2.65 -19.51
C PRO A 560 -13.06 3.64 -18.98
N HIS A 561 -13.00 3.80 -17.66
CA HIS A 561 -12.02 4.69 -17.01
C HIS A 561 -10.69 3.96 -16.78
N SER A 562 -9.58 4.62 -17.07
CA SER A 562 -8.22 4.11 -16.84
C SER A 562 -7.24 5.24 -16.55
N SER A 563 -5.98 4.89 -16.25
CA SER A 563 -4.88 5.84 -16.02
C SER A 563 -4.57 6.74 -17.22
N LEU A 564 -5.03 6.36 -18.43
CA LEU A 564 -4.86 7.10 -19.67
C LEU A 564 -5.89 8.23 -19.85
N ASN A 565 -7.13 8.06 -19.36
CA ASN A 565 -8.24 8.95 -19.68
C ASN A 565 -8.93 9.62 -18.47
N HIS A 566 -8.72 9.11 -17.24
CA HIS A 566 -9.45 9.57 -16.06
C HIS A 566 -8.53 10.05 -14.92
N GLU A 567 -8.78 11.26 -14.41
CA GLU A 567 -7.88 11.96 -13.47
C GLU A 567 -7.57 11.19 -12.18
N PHE A 568 -8.56 10.49 -11.59
CA PHE A 568 -8.35 9.67 -10.39
C PHE A 568 -7.35 8.51 -10.60
N PHE A 569 -7.25 7.98 -11.82
CA PHE A 569 -6.36 6.85 -12.13
C PHE A 569 -4.98 7.31 -12.64
N ARG A 570 -4.82 8.60 -12.97
CA ARG A 570 -3.58 9.18 -13.49
C ARG A 570 -2.40 8.89 -12.55
N GLY A 571 -1.38 8.21 -13.07
CA GLY A 571 -0.16 7.87 -12.32
C GLY A 571 -0.29 6.67 -11.37
N LYS A 572 -1.44 5.97 -11.29
CA LYS A 572 -1.49 4.64 -10.67
C LYS A 572 -0.65 3.63 -11.49
N PRO A 573 -0.05 2.59 -10.87
CA PRO A 573 0.90 1.69 -11.53
C PRO A 573 0.19 0.58 -12.34
N THR A 574 -0.83 0.95 -13.10
CA THR A 574 -1.74 0.02 -13.79
C THR A 574 -2.43 0.72 -14.97
N SER A 575 -2.62 -0.03 -16.05
CA SER A 575 -3.36 0.35 -17.27
C SER A 575 -4.81 -0.12 -17.25
N ARG A 576 -5.19 -0.94 -16.24
CA ARG A 576 -6.49 -1.59 -16.09
C ARG A 576 -7.66 -0.66 -16.35
N GLU A 577 -8.57 -1.14 -17.20
CA GLU A 577 -9.81 -0.46 -17.56
C GLU A 577 -10.94 -0.81 -16.58
N VAL A 578 -11.72 0.21 -16.21
CA VAL A 578 -12.82 0.13 -15.25
C VAL A 578 -14.12 0.47 -15.98
N PHE A 579 -14.96 -0.54 -16.20
CA PHE A 579 -16.19 -0.46 -17.02
C PHE A 579 -17.44 -0.05 -16.23
N SER A 580 -17.37 -0.05 -14.90
CA SER A 580 -18.43 0.38 -13.98
C SER A 580 -17.83 0.82 -12.65
N GLN A 581 -18.62 1.46 -11.77
CA GLN A 581 -18.10 1.97 -10.50
C GLN A 581 -17.43 0.89 -9.61
N HIS A 582 -17.89 -0.36 -9.71
CA HIS A 582 -17.41 -1.46 -8.90
C HIS A 582 -17.39 -2.78 -9.73
N PRO A 583 -16.40 -2.99 -10.62
CA PRO A 583 -16.38 -4.10 -11.57
C PRO A 583 -16.47 -5.50 -10.94
N TYR A 584 -15.99 -5.68 -9.70
CA TYR A 584 -16.19 -6.93 -8.97
C TYR A 584 -17.67 -7.26 -8.74
N ALA A 585 -18.50 -6.25 -8.44
CA ALA A 585 -19.93 -6.45 -8.16
C ALA A 585 -20.70 -6.76 -9.46
N GLU A 586 -20.26 -6.18 -10.57
CA GLU A 586 -20.76 -6.52 -11.91
C GLU A 586 -20.43 -7.97 -12.28
N ASN A 587 -19.15 -8.36 -12.21
CA ASN A 587 -18.65 -9.61 -12.79
C ASN A 587 -18.81 -10.84 -11.88
N PHE A 588 -18.75 -10.67 -10.55
CA PHE A 588 -18.78 -11.80 -9.58
C PHE A 588 -20.09 -11.90 -8.78
N ILE A 589 -21.01 -10.92 -8.92
CA ILE A 589 -22.34 -10.95 -8.29
C ILE A 589 -23.44 -10.80 -9.36
N GLY A 590 -23.42 -9.72 -10.13
CA GLY A 590 -24.35 -9.48 -11.23
C GLY A 590 -25.82 -9.36 -10.80
N LYS A 591 -26.74 -9.48 -11.78
CA LYS A 591 -28.19 -9.46 -11.53
C LYS A 591 -28.64 -10.75 -10.80
N PRO A 592 -29.64 -10.69 -9.89
CA PRO A 592 -30.53 -9.56 -9.64
C PRO A 592 -29.98 -8.51 -8.65
N HIS A 593 -28.94 -8.82 -7.89
CA HIS A 593 -28.39 -7.95 -6.83
C HIS A 593 -27.69 -6.70 -7.35
N VAL A 594 -27.10 -6.75 -8.55
CA VAL A 594 -26.29 -5.67 -9.12
C VAL A 594 -26.78 -5.31 -10.53
N TRP A 595 -27.00 -4.01 -10.75
CA TRP A 595 -27.44 -3.46 -12.03
C TRP A 595 -26.45 -2.38 -12.48
N THR A 596 -25.73 -2.64 -13.57
CA THR A 596 -24.92 -1.62 -14.26
C THR A 596 -25.72 -1.01 -15.40
N VAL A 597 -25.88 0.32 -15.39
CA VAL A 597 -26.75 1.07 -16.31
C VAL A 597 -26.04 2.34 -16.77
N ASP A 598 -26.23 2.77 -18.03
CA ASP A 598 -25.81 4.11 -18.43
C ASP A 598 -26.79 5.16 -17.86
N TYR A 599 -26.30 6.05 -17.00
CA TYR A 599 -27.12 7.07 -16.34
C TYR A 599 -27.46 8.25 -17.26
N ASN A 600 -26.79 8.37 -18.41
CA ASN A 600 -27.14 9.34 -19.45
C ASN A 600 -28.41 8.89 -20.22
N ASN A 601 -28.56 7.58 -20.41
CA ASN A 601 -29.74 6.97 -21.01
C ASN A 601 -30.91 6.91 -20.01
N SER A 602 -31.76 7.94 -20.08
CA SER A 602 -32.89 8.10 -19.15
C SER A 602 -33.94 6.97 -19.29
N ASP A 603 -34.08 6.35 -20.46
CA ASP A 603 -35.03 5.27 -20.70
C ASP A 603 -34.49 3.92 -20.19
N GLU A 604 -33.19 3.64 -20.36
CA GLU A 604 -32.53 2.50 -19.72
C GLU A 604 -32.60 2.62 -18.19
N PHE A 605 -32.35 3.83 -17.66
CA PHE A 605 -32.42 4.10 -16.23
C PHE A 605 -33.85 3.97 -15.67
N GLU A 606 -34.87 4.56 -16.30
CA GLU A 606 -36.24 4.43 -15.82
C GLU A 606 -36.76 2.98 -15.95
N THR A 607 -36.35 2.25 -16.99
CA THR A 607 -36.65 0.82 -17.15
C THR A 607 -35.98 -0.02 -16.06
N ALA A 608 -34.71 0.26 -15.74
CA ALA A 608 -34.01 -0.42 -14.64
C ALA A 608 -34.68 -0.14 -13.29
N ILE A 609 -35.08 1.10 -12.99
CA ILE A 609 -35.80 1.43 -11.76
C ILE A 609 -37.15 0.67 -11.69
N LYS A 610 -37.93 0.63 -12.77
CA LYS A 610 -39.19 -0.15 -12.83
C LYS A 610 -38.96 -1.64 -12.58
N ALA A 611 -37.92 -2.23 -13.18
CA ALA A 611 -37.56 -3.63 -12.93
C ALA A 611 -37.11 -3.86 -11.49
N ILE A 612 -36.28 -2.98 -10.94
CA ILE A 612 -35.79 -3.03 -9.55
C ILE A 612 -36.98 -2.94 -8.56
N MET A 613 -37.96 -2.06 -8.79
CA MET A 613 -39.17 -1.96 -7.95
C MET A 613 -39.91 -3.30 -7.82
N ASN A 614 -39.98 -4.09 -8.90
CA ASN A 614 -40.62 -5.41 -8.91
C ASN A 614 -39.69 -6.57 -8.50
N THR A 615 -38.37 -6.36 -8.46
CA THR A 615 -37.39 -7.39 -8.09
C THR A 615 -37.34 -7.60 -6.58
N GLN A 616 -37.28 -8.86 -6.13
CA GLN A 616 -36.88 -9.22 -4.75
C GLN A 616 -35.48 -9.85 -4.78
N VAL A 617 -34.69 -9.64 -3.72
CA VAL A 617 -33.37 -10.26 -3.52
C VAL A 617 -33.18 -10.66 -2.07
N ASP A 618 -32.48 -11.76 -1.84
CA ASP A 618 -32.05 -12.18 -0.50
C ASP A 618 -30.69 -11.54 -0.15
N PRO A 619 -30.41 -11.22 1.13
CA PRO A 619 -29.12 -10.67 1.55
C PRO A 619 -27.96 -11.62 1.22
N TYR A 620 -26.96 -11.12 0.49
CA TYR A 620 -25.91 -11.93 -0.13
C TYR A 620 -24.51 -11.40 0.12
N LEU A 621 -23.58 -12.30 0.43
CA LEU A 621 -22.16 -11.99 0.67
C LEU A 621 -21.30 -13.11 0.05
N PRO A 622 -20.43 -12.82 -0.93
CA PRO A 622 -19.49 -13.81 -1.46
C PRO A 622 -18.54 -14.30 -0.35
N TYR A 623 -18.27 -15.61 -0.33
CA TYR A 623 -17.55 -16.28 0.77
C TYR A 623 -16.18 -15.65 1.07
N GLU A 624 -15.46 -15.17 0.06
CA GLU A 624 -14.16 -14.51 0.20
C GLU A 624 -14.17 -13.20 1.00
N TYR A 625 -15.34 -12.58 1.25
CA TYR A 625 -15.53 -11.43 2.14
C TYR A 625 -16.21 -11.80 3.47
N THR A 626 -16.27 -13.09 3.81
CA THR A 626 -16.61 -13.57 5.18
C THR A 626 -15.34 -13.65 6.03
N CYS A 627 -15.48 -13.71 7.36
CA CYS A 627 -14.35 -14.00 8.25
C CYS A 627 -13.70 -15.35 7.87
N ALA A 628 -14.51 -16.36 7.55
CA ALA A 628 -14.02 -17.70 7.18
C ALA A 628 -13.20 -17.68 5.87
N GLY A 629 -13.71 -17.02 4.83
CA GLY A 629 -13.01 -16.89 3.55
C GLY A 629 -11.71 -16.10 3.66
N MET A 630 -11.68 -15.02 4.44
CA MET A 630 -10.45 -14.24 4.65
C MET A 630 -9.41 -15.00 5.47
N LEU A 631 -9.80 -15.72 6.54
CA LEU A 631 -8.87 -16.60 7.27
C LEU A 631 -8.29 -17.70 6.36
N GLU A 632 -9.13 -18.36 5.58
CA GLU A 632 -8.74 -19.45 4.67
C GLU A 632 -7.70 -18.96 3.63
N ARG A 633 -7.98 -17.81 3.00
CA ARG A 633 -7.11 -17.17 2.00
C ARG A 633 -5.75 -16.75 2.58
N ILE A 634 -5.76 -16.08 3.73
CA ILE A 634 -4.53 -15.60 4.37
C ILE A 634 -3.72 -16.77 4.95
N ASN A 635 -4.37 -17.83 5.45
CA ASN A 635 -3.67 -19.04 5.88
C ASN A 635 -2.89 -19.67 4.71
N ALA A 636 -3.53 -19.84 3.54
CA ALA A 636 -2.88 -20.40 2.36
C ALA A 636 -1.67 -19.57 1.90
N TYR A 637 -1.81 -18.23 1.84
CA TYR A 637 -0.66 -17.36 1.53
C TYR A 637 0.47 -17.50 2.56
N ILE A 638 0.17 -17.62 3.85
CA ILE A 638 1.20 -17.73 4.90
C ILE A 638 1.90 -19.11 4.90
N GLN A 639 1.21 -20.19 4.54
CA GLN A 639 1.82 -21.52 4.46
C GLN A 639 2.60 -21.74 3.16
N HIS A 640 2.12 -21.24 2.02
CA HIS A 640 2.62 -21.68 0.70
C HIS A 640 3.19 -20.56 -0.19
N GLN A 641 2.84 -19.29 0.00
CA GLN A 641 3.35 -18.20 -0.82
C GLN A 641 4.70 -17.70 -0.30
N ASP A 642 5.79 -18.42 -0.61
CA ASP A 642 7.16 -17.97 -0.39
C ASP A 642 7.76 -17.29 -1.63
N PHE A 643 8.62 -16.29 -1.41
CA PHE A 643 9.43 -15.61 -2.43
C PHE A 643 10.91 -15.51 -2.03
N CYS A 644 11.28 -15.99 -0.84
CA CYS A 644 12.65 -15.98 -0.32
C CYS A 644 13.42 -17.24 -0.69
N VAL A 645 12.73 -18.38 -0.82
CA VAL A 645 13.20 -19.51 -1.61
C VAL A 645 12.93 -19.15 -3.07
N GLY A 646 13.98 -18.91 -3.85
CA GLY A 646 13.84 -18.79 -5.31
C GLY A 646 13.35 -20.11 -5.90
N PRO A 647 12.66 -20.11 -7.06
CA PRO A 647 12.27 -21.36 -7.71
C PRO A 647 13.53 -22.20 -7.91
N SER A 648 13.57 -23.39 -7.31
CA SER A 648 14.71 -24.32 -7.43
C SER A 648 15.05 -24.45 -8.91
N PRO A 649 16.26 -24.05 -9.35
CA PRO A 649 16.59 -24.14 -10.77
C PRO A 649 16.42 -25.59 -11.22
N LEU A 650 15.56 -25.80 -12.22
CA LEU A 650 15.71 -26.98 -13.07
C LEU A 650 17.16 -26.94 -13.55
N PRO A 651 18.01 -27.94 -13.23
CA PRO A 651 19.44 -27.84 -13.46
C PRO A 651 19.72 -27.44 -14.91
N PRO A 652 20.64 -26.50 -15.20
CA PRO A 652 21.02 -26.20 -16.58
C PRO A 652 21.68 -27.46 -17.18
N GLY A 653 20.92 -28.20 -17.99
CA GLY A 653 21.24 -29.57 -18.42
C GLY A 653 20.19 -30.63 -18.06
N ALA A 654 19.15 -30.30 -17.30
CA ALA A 654 17.99 -31.14 -17.04
C ALA A 654 17.04 -31.19 -18.25
N SER A 655 17.55 -31.65 -19.38
CA SER A 655 16.77 -32.02 -20.55
C SER A 655 15.97 -33.30 -20.26
N THR A 656 14.87 -33.18 -19.52
CA THR A 656 13.80 -34.17 -19.61
C THR A 656 13.33 -34.16 -21.07
N ALA A 657 13.65 -35.23 -21.81
CA ALA A 657 13.37 -35.34 -23.26
C ALA A 657 11.86 -35.37 -23.59
N GLN A 658 11.00 -35.23 -22.58
CA GLN A 658 9.57 -35.09 -22.66
C GLN A 658 9.16 -33.79 -21.94
N SER A 659 8.29 -33.01 -22.57
CA SER A 659 7.66 -31.84 -21.97
C SER A 659 6.79 -32.27 -20.78
N PRO A 660 6.70 -31.48 -19.69
CA PRO A 660 5.69 -31.71 -18.64
C PRO A 660 4.26 -31.46 -19.13
N PHE A 661 4.10 -30.89 -20.32
CA PHE A 661 2.81 -30.55 -20.93
C PHE A 661 2.31 -31.61 -21.91
N VAL A 662 1.04 -31.95 -21.78
CA VAL A 662 0.23 -32.63 -22.79
C VAL A 662 -0.71 -31.62 -23.46
N LEU A 663 -0.99 -31.83 -24.73
CA LEU A 663 -2.06 -31.13 -25.44
C LEU A 663 -3.40 -31.76 -25.01
N ALA A 664 -4.39 -30.94 -24.67
CA ALA A 664 -5.72 -31.40 -24.29
C ALA A 664 -6.38 -32.22 -25.42
N PRO A 665 -7.28 -33.18 -25.14
CA PRO A 665 -7.84 -34.09 -26.15
C PRO A 665 -8.58 -33.41 -27.32
N ASN A 666 -8.98 -32.15 -27.18
CA ASN A 666 -9.62 -31.34 -28.20
C ASN A 666 -8.66 -30.37 -28.94
N ALA A 667 -7.34 -30.50 -28.72
CA ALA A 667 -6.28 -29.66 -29.27
C ALA A 667 -6.32 -28.15 -28.94
N THR A 668 -7.08 -27.72 -27.92
CA THR A 668 -7.28 -26.26 -27.64
C THR A 668 -6.27 -25.61 -26.69
N HIS A 669 -5.68 -26.38 -25.77
CA HIS A 669 -4.80 -25.85 -24.71
C HIS A 669 -3.84 -26.93 -24.20
N LEU A 670 -2.79 -26.52 -23.47
CA LEU A 670 -1.95 -27.45 -22.71
C LEU A 670 -2.51 -27.68 -21.32
N GLU A 671 -2.41 -28.91 -20.83
CA GLU A 671 -2.54 -29.26 -19.42
C GLU A 671 -1.22 -29.86 -18.91
N TRP A 672 -0.99 -29.82 -17.60
CA TRP A 672 0.10 -30.57 -16.97
C TRP A 672 -0.19 -32.08 -17.05
N ALA A 673 0.81 -32.88 -17.43
CA ALA A 673 0.62 -34.30 -17.65
C ALA A 673 0.33 -35.03 -16.32
N GLN A 674 -0.78 -35.78 -16.27
CA GLN A 674 -1.26 -36.48 -15.05
C GLN A 674 -0.29 -37.55 -14.53
N ASN A 675 0.65 -38.02 -15.36
CA ASN A 675 1.71 -38.96 -14.99
C ASN A 675 2.99 -38.28 -14.46
N ILE A 676 3.04 -36.95 -14.41
CA ILE A 676 4.21 -36.18 -13.97
C ILE A 676 3.88 -35.47 -12.66
N SER A 677 4.61 -35.81 -11.59
CA SER A 677 4.44 -35.19 -10.26
C SER A 677 4.59 -33.66 -10.32
N SER A 678 3.80 -32.94 -9.53
CA SER A 678 3.90 -31.48 -9.43
C SER A 678 5.29 -31.04 -8.93
N VAL A 679 5.78 -29.91 -9.43
CA VAL A 679 7.11 -29.39 -9.10
C VAL A 679 7.22 -29.13 -7.59
N PRO A 680 8.20 -29.73 -6.88
CA PRO A 680 8.35 -29.55 -5.44
C PRO A 680 8.52 -28.08 -5.04
N GLY A 681 7.66 -27.59 -4.14
CA GLY A 681 7.65 -26.20 -3.68
C GLY A 681 6.93 -25.20 -4.59
N ALA A 682 6.40 -25.61 -5.75
CA ALA A 682 5.57 -24.74 -6.58
C ALA A 682 4.16 -24.57 -5.98
N TRP A 683 3.74 -23.31 -5.78
CA TRP A 683 2.37 -22.97 -5.38
C TRP A 683 1.86 -21.76 -6.19
N PRO A 684 0.63 -21.79 -6.77
CA PRO A 684 -0.27 -22.94 -6.92
C PRO A 684 0.39 -24.20 -7.50
N PRO A 685 -0.13 -25.41 -7.21
CA PRO A 685 0.47 -26.65 -7.69
C PRO A 685 0.31 -26.78 -9.21
N THR A 686 1.33 -27.32 -9.88
CA THR A 686 1.39 -27.29 -11.35
C THR A 686 0.29 -28.08 -12.07
N HIS A 687 -0.43 -28.98 -11.38
CA HIS A 687 -1.58 -29.68 -11.95
C HIS A 687 -2.79 -28.77 -12.23
N SER A 688 -2.85 -27.58 -11.62
CA SER A 688 -3.88 -26.56 -11.93
C SER A 688 -3.56 -25.74 -13.19
N LEU A 689 -2.41 -25.95 -13.84
CA LEU A 689 -1.97 -25.17 -15.01
C LEU A 689 -2.71 -25.60 -16.28
N ARG A 690 -3.41 -24.64 -16.89
CA ARG A 690 -3.97 -24.73 -18.25
C ARG A 690 -3.45 -23.59 -19.11
N ALA A 691 -2.73 -23.88 -20.18
CA ALA A 691 -2.11 -22.85 -21.02
C ALA A 691 -2.84 -22.66 -22.35
N TRP A 692 -3.36 -21.46 -22.58
CA TRP A 692 -4.17 -21.09 -23.74
C TRP A 692 -3.43 -20.08 -24.61
N LEU A 693 -3.58 -20.17 -25.94
CA LEU A 693 -3.10 -19.14 -26.85
C LEU A 693 -4.17 -18.06 -27.02
N ALA A 694 -3.92 -16.86 -26.51
CA ALA A 694 -4.83 -15.73 -26.67
C ALA A 694 -4.92 -15.27 -28.13
N ALA A 695 -6.13 -14.89 -28.56
CA ALA A 695 -6.33 -14.23 -29.84
C ALA A 695 -5.65 -12.84 -29.87
N PRO A 696 -5.25 -12.32 -31.06
CA PRO A 696 -4.67 -10.99 -31.17
C PRO A 696 -5.60 -9.93 -30.57
N GLY A 697 -5.04 -9.02 -29.78
CA GLY A 697 -5.81 -7.98 -29.08
C GLY A 697 -6.49 -8.42 -27.77
N ARG A 698 -6.36 -9.68 -27.33
CA ARG A 698 -6.80 -10.12 -25.98
C ARG A 698 -5.62 -10.13 -25.00
N ALA A 699 -5.88 -9.81 -23.73
CA ALA A 699 -4.93 -10.01 -22.65
C ALA A 699 -5.10 -11.41 -22.01
N CYS A 700 -4.10 -11.87 -21.27
CA CYS A 700 -4.20 -13.15 -20.56
C CYS A 700 -5.21 -13.12 -19.41
N THR A 701 -5.50 -11.94 -18.86
CA THR A 701 -6.67 -11.70 -17.99
C THR A 701 -7.95 -12.23 -18.61
N ASP A 702 -8.20 -11.85 -19.87
CA ASP A 702 -9.47 -12.06 -20.55
C ASP A 702 -9.52 -13.46 -21.15
N ALA A 703 -8.42 -13.91 -21.78
CA ALA A 703 -8.33 -15.24 -22.37
C ALA A 703 -8.52 -16.37 -21.33
N CYS A 704 -8.14 -16.14 -20.06
CA CYS A 704 -8.48 -17.07 -18.98
C CYS A 704 -9.94 -16.94 -18.53
N LEU A 705 -10.46 -15.71 -18.42
CA LEU A 705 -11.84 -15.45 -17.99
C LEU A 705 -12.88 -16.01 -18.97
N ASP A 706 -12.61 -15.92 -20.28
CA ASP A 706 -13.43 -16.48 -21.37
C ASP A 706 -13.65 -18.01 -21.20
N HIS A 707 -12.70 -18.70 -20.56
CA HIS A 707 -12.74 -20.14 -20.27
C HIS A 707 -13.19 -20.47 -18.83
N GLY A 708 -13.67 -19.49 -18.07
CA GLY A 708 -14.07 -19.67 -16.66
C GLY A 708 -12.90 -19.90 -15.70
N LEU A 709 -11.71 -19.46 -16.07
CA LEU A 709 -10.46 -19.60 -15.32
C LEU A 709 -9.96 -18.21 -14.87
N ILE A 710 -8.85 -18.17 -14.13
CA ILE A 710 -8.11 -16.93 -13.82
C ILE A 710 -6.64 -17.09 -14.24
N CYS A 711 -6.04 -16.02 -14.75
CA CYS A 711 -4.61 -16.04 -15.10
C CYS A 711 -3.73 -16.21 -13.85
N GLU A 712 -2.66 -16.99 -13.96
CA GLU A 712 -1.72 -17.25 -12.86
C GLU A 712 -0.27 -17.06 -13.31
N PRO A 713 0.36 -15.90 -13.03
CA PRO A 713 1.67 -15.59 -13.57
C PRO A 713 2.80 -16.44 -12.98
N SER A 714 2.61 -17.12 -11.84
CA SER A 714 3.62 -18.06 -11.30
C SER A 714 3.88 -19.24 -12.24
N PHE A 715 3.00 -19.47 -13.21
CA PHE A 715 3.13 -20.53 -14.22
C PHE A 715 3.79 -20.09 -15.53
N PHE A 716 3.96 -18.78 -15.80
CA PHE A 716 4.69 -18.32 -17.00
C PHE A 716 6.11 -18.90 -17.13
N PRO A 717 6.93 -19.05 -16.07
CA PRO A 717 8.26 -19.64 -16.17
C PRO A 717 8.28 -21.06 -16.76
N PHE A 718 7.21 -21.86 -16.57
CA PHE A 718 7.13 -23.20 -17.15
C PHE A 718 6.80 -23.17 -18.65
N LEU A 719 6.08 -22.14 -19.12
CA LEU A 719 5.63 -21.98 -20.51
C LEU A 719 6.62 -21.22 -21.41
N ASN A 720 7.68 -20.66 -20.84
CA ASN A 720 8.62 -19.79 -21.54
C ASN A 720 9.65 -20.58 -22.38
N SER A 721 9.18 -21.40 -23.33
CA SER A 721 10.02 -22.20 -24.24
C SER A 721 9.36 -22.45 -25.60
N GLN A 722 10.16 -22.55 -26.67
CA GLN A 722 9.69 -22.89 -28.02
C GLN A 722 8.91 -24.23 -28.05
N ASN A 723 9.35 -25.22 -27.26
CA ASN A 723 8.67 -26.50 -27.07
C ASN A 723 7.22 -26.35 -26.55
N SER A 724 6.89 -25.29 -25.80
CA SER A 724 5.51 -25.06 -25.34
C SER A 724 4.60 -24.64 -26.50
N PHE A 725 5.08 -23.81 -27.41
CA PHE A 725 4.38 -23.45 -28.65
C PHE A 725 4.23 -24.65 -29.59
N LEU A 726 5.31 -25.41 -29.81
CA LEU A 726 5.28 -26.63 -30.64
C LEU A 726 4.30 -27.67 -30.08
N LYS A 727 4.13 -27.79 -28.76
CA LYS A 727 3.11 -28.65 -28.14
C LYS A 727 1.68 -28.16 -28.33
N LEU A 728 1.46 -26.86 -28.54
CA LEU A 728 0.19 -26.25 -28.97
C LEU A 728 -0.05 -26.35 -30.49
N GLN A 729 0.80 -27.07 -31.23
CA GLN A 729 0.80 -27.11 -32.70
C GLN A 729 1.05 -25.72 -33.34
N VAL A 730 1.66 -24.79 -32.58
CA VAL A 730 2.12 -23.49 -33.09
C VAL A 730 3.55 -23.67 -33.59
N PRO A 731 3.79 -23.64 -34.92
CA PRO A 731 5.15 -23.65 -35.46
C PRO A 731 5.91 -22.38 -35.08
N CYS A 732 7.21 -22.51 -34.83
CA CYS A 732 8.11 -21.41 -34.51
C CYS A 732 9.30 -21.44 -35.48
N ASP A 733 9.23 -20.68 -36.58
CA ASP A 733 10.32 -20.62 -37.59
C ASP A 733 11.56 -19.91 -37.03
N SER A 734 11.36 -18.96 -36.12
CA SER A 734 12.41 -18.29 -35.32
C SER A 734 12.04 -18.28 -33.83
N THR A 735 13.01 -17.98 -32.95
CA THR A 735 12.73 -17.78 -31.52
C THR A 735 13.66 -16.74 -30.89
N GLU A 736 13.09 -15.65 -30.38
CA GLU A 736 13.82 -14.51 -29.81
C GLU A 736 13.64 -14.39 -28.29
N TRP A 737 14.61 -13.77 -27.60
CA TRP A 737 14.64 -13.63 -26.14
C TRP A 737 14.87 -12.19 -25.70
N GLU A 738 13.79 -11.47 -25.37
CA GLU A 738 13.84 -10.05 -25.01
C GLU A 738 13.12 -9.72 -23.69
N MET A 739 13.38 -8.53 -23.15
CA MET A 739 12.69 -7.99 -21.98
C MET A 739 11.40 -7.28 -22.42
N HIS A 740 10.26 -7.97 -22.43
CA HIS A 740 9.01 -7.37 -22.88
C HIS A 740 7.78 -7.96 -22.18
N HIS A 741 6.94 -7.12 -21.56
CA HIS A 741 5.88 -7.58 -20.65
C HIS A 741 4.78 -8.45 -21.31
N LEU A 742 4.63 -8.41 -22.64
CA LEU A 742 3.66 -9.27 -23.34
C LEU A 742 4.13 -10.71 -23.57
N TYR A 743 5.42 -11.03 -23.36
CA TYR A 743 5.98 -12.35 -23.68
C TYR A 743 5.77 -13.35 -22.51
N PRO A 744 5.61 -14.67 -22.78
CA PRO A 744 5.78 -15.36 -24.06
C PRO A 744 4.64 -15.12 -25.06
N ALA A 745 4.98 -14.95 -26.34
CA ALA A 745 4.04 -14.65 -27.41
C ALA A 745 4.46 -15.20 -28.78
N PHE A 746 3.52 -15.22 -29.72
CA PHE A 746 3.68 -15.62 -31.12
C PHE A 746 3.26 -14.46 -32.04
N ALA A 747 3.93 -14.28 -33.18
CA ALA A 747 3.63 -13.22 -34.15
C ALA A 747 3.41 -13.76 -35.57
N GLN A 748 2.57 -13.05 -36.32
CA GLN A 748 2.34 -13.26 -37.75
C GLN A 748 2.31 -11.91 -38.50
N PRO A 749 2.78 -11.85 -39.76
CA PRO A 749 3.45 -12.92 -40.52
C PRO A 749 4.85 -13.26 -39.95
N GLY A 750 5.38 -14.44 -40.29
CA GLY A 750 6.77 -14.84 -40.00
C GLY A 750 6.94 -16.00 -39.01
N GLN A 751 5.86 -16.46 -38.38
CA GLN A 751 5.86 -17.58 -37.42
C GLN A 751 6.89 -17.42 -36.27
N GLU A 752 7.06 -16.19 -35.80
CA GLU A 752 8.09 -15.83 -34.82
C GLU A 752 7.61 -16.08 -33.39
N CYS A 753 8.40 -16.79 -32.58
CA CYS A 753 8.09 -17.05 -31.17
C CYS A 753 8.98 -16.21 -30.24
N TYR A 754 8.36 -15.34 -29.44
CA TYR A 754 9.04 -14.40 -28.55
C TYR A 754 8.97 -14.88 -27.11
N LEU A 755 10.12 -15.02 -26.46
CA LEU A 755 10.28 -15.52 -25.09
C LEU A 755 10.81 -14.43 -24.14
N GLN A 756 10.40 -14.51 -22.89
CA GLN A 756 10.74 -13.55 -21.85
C GLN A 756 12.17 -13.75 -21.37
N LYS A 757 12.96 -12.67 -21.38
CA LYS A 757 14.32 -12.62 -20.81
C LYS A 757 14.34 -12.25 -19.32
N GLU A 758 13.37 -11.48 -18.85
CA GLU A 758 13.30 -11.00 -17.45
C GLU A 758 12.05 -11.52 -16.73
N PRO A 759 12.18 -12.45 -15.76
CA PRO A 759 11.05 -13.05 -15.06
C PRO A 759 10.12 -12.05 -14.32
N LEU A 760 10.61 -10.87 -13.91
CA LEU A 760 9.79 -9.83 -13.29
C LEU A 760 8.85 -9.11 -14.28
N LEU A 761 8.97 -9.35 -15.58
CA LEU A 761 8.08 -8.81 -16.62
C LEU A 761 6.96 -9.76 -17.07
N PHE A 762 6.92 -11.01 -16.58
CA PHE A 762 5.80 -11.91 -16.83
C PHE A 762 4.48 -11.28 -16.32
N SER A 763 3.50 -11.11 -17.22
CA SER A 763 2.31 -10.28 -16.99
C SER A 763 1.03 -10.89 -17.54
N CYS A 764 0.01 -11.05 -16.70
CA CYS A 764 -1.35 -11.37 -17.12
C CYS A 764 -2.00 -10.20 -17.87
N ALA A 765 -1.80 -8.97 -17.37
CA ALA A 765 -2.22 -7.75 -18.05
C ALA A 765 -1.45 -7.51 -19.37
N GLY A 766 -2.03 -6.69 -20.23
CA GLY A 766 -1.46 -6.26 -21.52
C GLY A 766 -1.92 -7.11 -22.72
N ALA A 767 -2.26 -6.42 -23.80
CA ALA A 767 -2.74 -6.99 -25.07
C ALA A 767 -2.04 -6.31 -26.27
N SER A 768 -2.00 -6.97 -27.43
CA SER A 768 -1.51 -6.37 -28.68
C SER A 768 -2.12 -7.07 -29.89
N THR A 769 -2.40 -6.32 -30.95
CA THR A 769 -2.86 -6.86 -32.24
C THR A 769 -1.73 -7.52 -33.06
N LYS A 770 -0.45 -7.30 -32.72
CA LYS A 770 0.70 -8.01 -33.32
C LYS A 770 0.85 -9.43 -32.76
N TYR A 771 0.46 -9.66 -31.50
CA TYR A 771 0.91 -10.79 -30.70
C TYR A 771 -0.24 -11.68 -30.20
N GLN A 772 -0.15 -12.97 -30.45
CA GLN A 772 -0.91 -14.01 -29.75
C GLN A 772 -0.14 -14.42 -28.50
N ARG A 773 -0.72 -14.23 -27.31
CA ARG A 773 -0.01 -14.43 -26.04
C ARG A 773 -0.19 -15.86 -25.53
N LEU A 774 0.87 -16.50 -25.03
CA LEU A 774 0.76 -17.81 -24.39
C LEU A 774 0.44 -17.63 -22.90
N CYS A 775 -0.81 -17.86 -22.54
CA CYS A 775 -1.40 -17.44 -21.28
C CYS A 775 -1.57 -18.60 -20.28
N PRO A 776 -0.90 -18.57 -19.11
CA PRO A 776 -1.15 -19.51 -18.03
C PRO A 776 -2.44 -19.16 -17.30
N CYS A 777 -3.38 -20.08 -17.31
CA CYS A 777 -4.61 -20.02 -16.54
C CYS A 777 -4.61 -21.10 -15.44
N ARG A 778 -5.43 -20.89 -14.41
CA ARG A 778 -5.77 -21.89 -13.41
C ARG A 778 -7.25 -21.88 -13.07
N ASP A 779 -7.70 -23.00 -12.50
CA ASP A 779 -9.00 -23.07 -11.84
C ASP A 779 -9.06 -22.22 -10.55
N PHE A 780 -10.27 -21.98 -10.06
CA PHE A 780 -10.50 -21.36 -8.77
C PHE A 780 -11.73 -21.94 -8.06
N ARG A 781 -11.75 -21.80 -6.73
CA ARG A 781 -12.87 -22.20 -5.89
C ARG A 781 -13.97 -21.13 -5.95
N LYS A 782 -15.22 -21.55 -6.20
CA LYS A 782 -16.36 -20.63 -6.34
C LYS A 782 -16.52 -19.78 -5.07
N GLY A 783 -16.44 -18.46 -5.21
CA GLY A 783 -16.48 -17.51 -4.09
C GLY A 783 -15.18 -17.44 -3.28
N GLN A 784 -14.05 -17.93 -3.81
CA GLN A 784 -12.69 -17.79 -3.28
C GLN A 784 -11.70 -17.79 -4.46
N VAL A 785 -11.71 -16.74 -5.29
CA VAL A 785 -10.97 -16.70 -6.56
C VAL A 785 -9.44 -16.73 -6.38
N ALA A 786 -8.98 -16.33 -5.19
CA ALA A 786 -7.58 -16.42 -4.77
C ALA A 786 -7.00 -17.84 -4.72
N LEU A 787 -7.83 -18.88 -4.62
CA LEU A 787 -7.38 -20.26 -4.42
C LEU A 787 -7.95 -21.19 -5.50
N CYS A 788 -7.08 -22.00 -6.12
CA CYS A 788 -7.46 -23.19 -6.87
C CYS A 788 -8.06 -24.29 -5.97
N GLN A 789 -8.63 -25.33 -6.57
CA GLN A 789 -9.15 -26.49 -5.86
C GLN A 789 -8.05 -27.21 -5.06
N GLY A 790 -6.84 -27.33 -5.62
CA GLY A 790 -5.66 -27.92 -4.97
C GLY A 790 -4.78 -26.95 -4.17
N CYS A 791 -5.26 -25.75 -3.82
CA CYS A 791 -4.43 -24.68 -3.22
C CYS A 791 -4.47 -24.61 -1.68
N LEU A 792 -5.04 -25.60 -1.00
CA LEU A 792 -5.19 -25.70 0.47
C LEU A 792 -4.52 -26.95 1.04
#